data_AF-A0A9P6PJA0-F1
#
_entry.id   AF-A0A9P6PJA0-F1
#
_cell.length_a   1.000
_cell.length_b   1.000
_cell.length_c   1.000
_cell.angle_alpha   90.00
_cell.angle_beta   90.00
_cell.angle_gamma   90.00
#
_symmetry.space_group_name_H-M   'P 1'
#
loop_
_entity.id
_entity.type
_entity.pdbx_description
1 polymer ?
#
loop_
_entity_poly.entity_id
_entity_poly.type
_entity_poly.pdbx_seq_one_letter_code
_entity_poly.pdbx_strand_id
1 'polypeptide(L)'
;MGSVEIQSNENDMAARFAGLVHRKTTGAQAEQLENGTINPFTGEPFSNTYKTILKSRQSLPVRAQREQFLDMLHQSQYVVLVGETGSGKTTQVPQFLVYDELPHLKGKQIACTQPRRVAAMSVAQRVADEMDVKLGEEVGYNIRFEDNTGPKTFLKYMTDGMLLREAMSDHSLSRYSTIVLDEAHERTLNTDILMGLLKKICRSRKDLKVVIMSATLDAGRFQKYFDNAPLLSVPGRTFPVQIFYTREPESDYLEAAIRSVLQIHLNEPEGDILLFLTGEEEIEKACREIKTAADGAVRGKMGCGPLKVVPLYSTLAPYAQQRIFDPAPPPLKPGGPPGRKVVVSTNIAETSLTIDGIVYVVDPGFSKQKVYNPRIRVESLLVSPISQASAQQRAGRAGRTRPGKTYRLFTEECFQKELIEQSLPEIMRSNLGSVVLQLKMLGVEDIVRFEFMDPPAPETVMRAFELLNHLGALTEDVELTKTGRLLAAFPLDPQLSKMLIESPKFKCSNDILSITALLSVPQIFVRPVDKQRQADAAKAQFIHPEGDHLTLLNAFHEYLQNKTDPNWCFENFLNQRSLRSAENVRAQLKRIMEKQGLSLNSTPAEHRSYTWNMRKAITAGYFMQVAHFEPRTGHYVTVVDNQVVQLHPSCCLERKPEWALYHEFVLTSRNYIRMCLEIKAEWLLEMAPRFYDLDQMANCSGKRALAIIKTRHSNDNKAKSKNRKTNQKGKRQPSKK
;
A
#
# COMPACT_ATOMS: atom_id res chain seq x y z
N MET A 1 37.96 -5.96 26.30
CA MET A 1 38.23 -4.62 25.73
C MET A 1 36.97 -3.98 25.18
N GLY A 2 36.07 -4.67 24.45
CA GLY A 2 34.84 -4.06 23.93
C GLY A 2 33.77 -3.62 24.94
N SER A 3 33.74 -4.14 26.17
CA SER A 3 32.77 -3.71 27.20
C SER A 3 33.11 -2.37 27.86
N VAL A 4 34.39 -1.99 27.87
CA VAL A 4 34.86 -0.72 28.49
C VAL A 4 34.67 0.45 27.54
N GLU A 5 34.86 0.26 26.22
CA GLU A 5 34.62 1.29 25.19
C GLU A 5 33.14 1.63 25.01
N ILE A 6 32.23 0.65 25.17
CA ILE A 6 30.78 0.90 25.09
C ILE A 6 30.32 1.73 26.30
N GLN A 7 30.78 1.39 27.50
CA GLN A 7 30.46 2.15 28.72
C GLN A 7 31.04 3.58 28.71
N SER A 8 32.23 3.80 28.13
CA SER A 8 32.79 5.15 28.01
C SER A 8 32.01 6.03 27.02
N ASN A 9 31.53 5.47 25.91
CA ASN A 9 30.73 6.21 24.93
C ASN A 9 29.30 6.50 25.41
N GLU A 10 28.67 5.60 26.15
CA GLU A 10 27.33 5.85 26.73
C GLU A 10 27.36 6.95 27.81
N ASN A 11 28.40 6.97 28.64
CA ASN A 11 28.58 8.02 29.65
C ASN A 11 28.85 9.39 29.01
N ASP A 12 29.61 9.43 27.90
CA ASP A 12 29.86 10.67 27.14
C ASP A 12 28.59 11.18 26.43
N MET A 13 27.78 10.28 25.85
CA MET A 13 26.48 10.65 25.28
C MET A 13 25.54 11.21 26.35
N ALA A 14 25.39 10.54 27.50
CA ALA A 14 24.54 11.02 28.59
C ALA A 14 24.98 12.41 29.10
N ALA A 15 26.28 12.68 29.14
CA ALA A 15 26.82 13.98 29.54
C ALA A 15 26.42 15.12 28.57
N ARG A 16 26.30 14.84 27.26
CA ARG A 16 25.88 15.84 26.26
C ARG A 16 24.43 16.30 26.42
N PHE A 17 23.58 15.50 27.07
CA PHE A 17 22.19 15.84 27.40
C PHE A 17 22.02 16.32 28.85
N ALA A 18 23.12 16.64 29.55
CA ALA A 18 23.06 17.14 30.92
C ALA A 18 22.16 18.39 31.02
N GLY A 19 21.17 18.33 31.91
CA GLY A 19 20.18 19.39 32.12
C GLY A 19 18.84 19.15 31.43
N LEU A 20 18.76 18.26 30.44
CA LEU A 20 17.47 17.80 29.91
C LEU A 20 16.91 16.70 30.82
N VAL A 21 15.61 16.78 31.09
CA VAL A 21 14.91 15.82 31.94
C VAL A 21 13.76 15.23 31.14
N HIS A 22 13.70 13.90 31.11
CA HIS A 22 12.63 13.16 30.46
C HIS A 22 11.24 13.70 30.88
N ARG A 23 10.43 14.13 29.90
CA ARG A 23 9.08 14.70 30.10
C ARG A 23 9.01 15.98 30.93
N LYS A 24 10.11 16.72 30.98
CA LYS A 24 10.22 18.03 31.63
C LYS A 24 11.18 18.93 30.88
N THR A 25 11.51 18.60 29.64
CA THR A 25 12.42 19.40 28.83
C THR A 25 11.65 20.57 28.26
N THR A 26 12.20 21.77 28.40
CA THR A 26 11.65 22.99 27.80
C THR A 26 12.17 23.19 26.39
N GLY A 27 11.44 23.95 25.58
CA GLY A 27 11.87 24.33 24.23
C GLY A 27 13.21 25.09 24.24
N ALA A 28 13.44 25.93 25.24
CA ALA A 28 14.68 26.70 25.39
C ALA A 28 15.90 25.80 25.68
N GLN A 29 15.75 24.77 26.51
CA GLN A 29 16.84 23.82 26.79
C GLN A 29 17.22 23.03 25.53
N ALA A 30 16.22 22.55 24.79
CA ALA A 30 16.48 21.84 23.54
C ALA A 30 17.08 22.77 22.47
N GLU A 31 16.69 24.04 22.43
CA GLU A 31 17.29 25.06 21.57
C GLU A 31 18.76 25.30 21.83
N GLN A 32 19.20 25.26 23.08
CA GLN A 32 20.61 25.41 23.41
C GLN A 32 21.45 24.28 22.80
N LEU A 33 20.94 23.05 22.80
CA LEU A 33 21.59 21.92 22.14
C LEU A 33 21.52 22.01 20.61
N GLU A 34 20.37 22.40 20.05
CA GLU A 34 20.20 22.58 18.60
C GLU A 34 21.14 23.66 18.04
N ASN A 35 21.36 24.74 18.79
CA ASN A 35 22.26 25.84 18.40
C ASN A 35 23.72 25.63 18.85
N GLY A 36 24.04 24.48 19.45
CA GLY A 36 25.39 24.13 19.88
C GLY A 36 26.38 23.98 18.73
N THR A 37 27.65 23.77 19.06
CA THR A 37 28.71 23.50 18.06
C THR A 37 28.80 22.02 17.68
N ILE A 38 28.43 21.14 18.61
CA ILE A 38 28.54 19.68 18.49
C ILE A 38 27.15 19.08 18.42
N ASN A 39 26.95 18.12 17.51
CA ASN A 39 25.76 17.30 17.44
C ASN A 39 25.67 16.41 18.68
N PRO A 40 24.64 16.58 19.54
CA PRO A 40 24.58 15.87 20.81
C PRO A 40 24.40 14.35 20.61
N PHE A 41 23.85 13.91 19.47
CA PHE A 41 23.63 12.49 19.17
C PHE A 41 24.90 11.79 18.68
N THR A 42 25.68 12.42 17.80
CA THR A 42 26.87 11.77 17.21
C THR A 42 28.17 12.11 17.93
N GLY A 43 28.26 13.28 18.57
CA GLY A 43 29.49 13.82 19.17
C GLY A 43 30.36 14.57 18.15
N GLU A 44 29.93 14.63 16.90
CA GLU A 44 30.63 15.31 15.80
C GLU A 44 30.20 16.78 15.68
N PRO A 45 31.04 17.68 15.14
CA PRO A 45 30.64 19.07 14.86
C PRO A 45 29.47 19.14 13.85
N PHE A 46 28.51 20.03 14.11
CA PHE A 46 27.41 20.24 13.15
C PHE A 46 27.91 20.79 11.80
N SER A 47 27.39 20.22 10.72
CA SER A 47 27.69 20.60 9.36
C SER A 47 27.16 22.01 8.99
N ASN A 48 27.73 22.62 7.95
CA ASN A 48 27.20 23.88 7.41
C ASN A 48 25.79 23.72 6.82
N THR A 49 25.50 22.52 6.29
CA THR A 49 24.19 22.15 5.77
C THR A 49 23.16 22.17 6.90
N TYR A 50 23.47 21.56 8.05
CA TYR A 50 22.62 21.61 9.24
C TYR A 50 22.30 23.04 9.66
N LYS A 51 23.30 23.92 9.77
CA LYS A 51 23.10 25.32 10.19
C LYS A 51 22.18 26.08 9.22
N THR A 52 22.28 25.81 7.93
CA THR A 52 21.42 26.41 6.90
C THR A 52 19.98 25.91 7.04
N ILE A 53 19.81 24.59 7.23
CA ILE A 53 18.51 23.96 7.41
C ILE A 53 17.85 24.42 8.71
N LEU A 54 18.59 24.53 9.82
CA LEU A 54 18.10 24.97 11.13
C LEU A 54 17.48 26.36 11.06
N LYS A 55 18.14 27.32 10.38
CA LYS A 55 17.60 28.68 10.16
C LYS A 55 16.25 28.64 9.44
N SER A 56 16.11 27.81 8.41
CA SER A 56 14.84 27.63 7.70
C SER A 56 13.76 27.03 8.60
N ARG A 57 14.11 26.02 9.40
CA ARG A 57 13.18 25.32 10.31
C ARG A 57 12.67 26.20 11.45
N GLN A 58 13.52 27.10 11.95
CA GLN A 58 13.13 28.07 12.99
C GLN A 58 11.98 28.98 12.54
N SER A 59 11.84 29.17 11.23
CA SER A 59 10.72 29.92 10.66
C SER A 59 9.42 29.13 10.56
N LEU A 60 9.40 27.81 10.76
CA LEU A 60 8.17 27.02 10.55
C LEU A 60 7.09 27.35 11.60
N PRO A 61 5.79 27.36 11.24
CA PRO A 61 4.70 27.69 12.16
C PRO A 61 4.68 26.85 13.43
N VAL A 62 4.89 25.53 13.30
CA VAL A 62 4.88 24.61 14.45
C VAL A 62 5.98 24.93 15.46
N ARG A 63 7.06 25.61 15.03
CA ARG A 63 8.18 25.95 15.90
C ARG A 63 7.81 26.97 16.96
N ALA A 64 6.95 27.93 16.61
CA ALA A 64 6.47 28.97 17.51
C ALA A 64 5.61 28.41 18.66
N GLN A 65 5.01 27.23 18.46
CA GLN A 65 4.17 26.56 19.45
C GLN A 65 4.86 25.36 20.12
N ARG A 66 6.20 25.25 20.03
CA ARG A 66 6.94 24.13 20.64
C ARG A 66 6.68 24.03 22.14
N GLU A 67 6.77 25.13 22.88
CA GLU A 67 6.58 25.12 24.33
C GLU A 67 5.17 24.65 24.70
N GLN A 68 4.16 25.25 24.06
CA GLN A 68 2.76 24.88 24.25
C GLN A 68 2.50 23.40 23.94
N PHE A 69 3.13 22.85 22.89
CA PHE A 69 3.04 21.43 22.56
C PHE A 69 3.64 20.55 23.67
N LEU A 70 4.82 20.91 24.19
CA LEU A 70 5.49 20.15 25.25
C LEU A 70 4.68 20.20 26.55
N ASP A 71 4.15 21.35 26.93
CA ASP A 71 3.28 21.50 28.10
C ASP A 71 2.05 20.58 28.02
N MET A 72 1.38 20.56 26.87
CA MET A 72 0.24 19.66 26.63
C MET A 72 0.64 18.18 26.70
N LEU A 73 1.79 17.83 26.11
CA LEU A 73 2.31 16.47 26.12
C LEU A 73 2.67 16.01 27.53
N HIS A 74 3.24 16.88 28.37
CA HIS A 74 3.59 16.54 29.75
C HIS A 74 2.34 16.26 30.59
N GLN A 75 1.27 17.02 30.38
CA GLN A 75 0.02 16.92 31.14
C GLN A 75 -0.92 15.82 30.65
N SER A 76 -0.86 15.43 29.38
CA SER A 76 -1.82 14.52 28.76
C SER A 76 -1.18 13.29 28.14
N GLN A 77 -1.89 12.17 28.12
CA GLN A 77 -1.42 10.95 27.45
C GLN A 77 -1.60 11.02 25.93
N TYR A 78 -2.70 11.63 25.50
CA TYR A 78 -3.04 11.88 24.10
C TYR A 78 -2.91 13.37 23.80
N VAL A 79 -2.41 13.73 22.62
CA VAL A 79 -2.45 15.11 22.11
C VAL A 79 -2.90 15.08 20.66
N VAL A 80 -3.92 15.88 20.33
CA VAL A 80 -4.34 16.09 18.93
C VAL A 80 -3.67 17.38 18.44
N LEU A 81 -2.96 17.30 17.32
CA LEU A 81 -2.30 18.45 16.71
C LEU A 81 -2.87 18.64 15.29
N VAL A 82 -3.48 19.79 15.06
CA VAL A 82 -3.97 20.17 13.74
C VAL A 82 -3.18 21.33 13.21
N GLY A 83 -2.79 21.26 11.95
CA GLY A 83 -2.17 22.39 11.26
C GLY A 83 -2.12 22.11 9.78
N GLU A 84 -2.10 23.16 8.98
CA GLU A 84 -2.06 23.01 7.52
C GLU A 84 -0.83 22.23 7.06
N THR A 85 -0.91 21.66 5.86
CA THR A 85 0.26 21.01 5.28
C THR A 85 1.38 22.02 5.02
N GLY A 86 2.63 21.63 5.28
CA GLY A 86 3.78 22.54 5.23
C GLY A 86 4.02 23.34 6.52
N SER A 87 3.17 23.22 7.55
CA SER A 87 3.41 23.88 8.85
C SER A 87 4.58 23.29 9.66
N GLY A 88 5.12 22.15 9.22
CA GLY A 88 6.27 21.47 9.83
C GLY A 88 5.93 20.28 10.74
N LYS A 89 4.65 19.87 10.86
CA LYS A 89 4.19 18.77 11.75
C LYS A 89 5.07 17.52 11.67
N THR A 90 5.10 16.88 10.51
CA THR A 90 5.78 15.60 10.28
C THR A 90 7.28 15.66 10.55
N THR A 91 7.92 16.78 10.19
CA THR A 91 9.37 16.94 10.35
C THR A 91 9.77 17.32 11.76
N GLN A 92 9.05 18.28 12.39
CA GLN A 92 9.53 18.92 13.63
C GLN A 92 8.96 18.26 14.88
N VAL A 93 7.70 17.82 14.89
CA VAL A 93 7.07 17.24 16.08
C VAL A 93 7.80 15.99 16.58
N PRO A 94 8.18 15.02 15.73
CA PRO A 94 8.97 13.89 16.19
C PRO A 94 10.35 14.29 16.73
N GLN A 95 10.97 15.35 16.22
CA GLN A 95 12.22 15.87 16.77
C GLN A 95 12.02 16.53 18.14
N PHE A 96 10.94 17.28 18.34
CA PHE A 96 10.59 17.83 19.66
C PHE A 96 10.44 16.71 20.69
N LEU A 97 9.78 15.62 20.29
CA LEU A 97 9.63 14.42 21.10
C LEU A 97 10.98 13.73 21.38
N VAL A 98 11.92 13.68 20.42
CA VAL A 98 13.26 13.12 20.67
C VAL A 98 13.98 13.87 21.79
N TYR A 99 13.96 15.21 21.76
CA TYR A 99 14.62 16.02 22.77
C TYR A 99 13.92 15.95 24.14
N ASP A 100 12.61 15.72 24.20
CA ASP A 100 11.88 15.61 25.46
C ASP A 100 11.85 14.21 26.07
N GLU A 101 11.60 13.18 25.25
CA GLU A 101 11.49 11.80 25.70
C GLU A 101 12.87 11.14 25.90
N LEU A 102 13.93 11.69 25.29
CA LEU A 102 15.30 11.15 25.34
C LEU A 102 15.34 9.62 25.09
N PRO A 103 14.71 9.12 23.98
CA PRO A 103 14.50 7.69 23.75
C PRO A 103 15.81 6.89 23.74
N HIS A 104 16.90 7.48 23.23
CA HIS A 104 18.24 6.90 23.19
C HIS A 104 18.82 6.62 24.59
N LEU A 105 18.56 7.47 25.59
CA LEU A 105 19.01 7.24 26.98
C LEU A 105 18.10 6.28 27.75
N LYS A 106 16.88 6.01 27.24
CA LYS A 106 15.88 5.16 27.88
C LYS A 106 15.75 3.78 27.24
N GLY A 107 16.52 3.48 26.20
CA GLY A 107 16.39 2.25 25.43
C GLY A 107 15.01 2.11 24.77
N LYS A 108 14.42 3.25 24.36
CA LYS A 108 13.12 3.33 23.69
C LYS A 108 13.27 3.97 22.31
N GLN A 109 12.18 4.02 21.56
CA GLN A 109 12.08 4.65 20.25
C GLN A 109 10.83 5.54 20.18
N ILE A 110 10.81 6.43 19.19
CA ILE A 110 9.65 7.18 18.74
C ILE A 110 9.25 6.64 17.37
N ALA A 111 7.99 6.25 17.23
CA ALA A 111 7.41 5.89 15.92
C ALA A 111 6.61 7.06 15.38
N CYS A 112 6.82 7.42 14.11
CA CYS A 112 5.95 8.31 13.37
C CYS A 112 5.39 7.57 12.17
N THR A 113 4.08 7.32 12.18
CA THR A 113 3.43 6.56 11.11
C THR A 113 3.08 7.48 9.94
N GLN A 114 3.15 6.95 8.73
CA GLN A 114 2.79 7.62 7.49
C GLN A 114 1.92 6.67 6.66
N PRO A 115 0.76 7.12 6.14
CA PRO A 115 -0.06 6.30 5.25
C PRO A 115 0.67 5.80 4.00
N ARG A 116 1.61 6.62 3.48
CA ARG A 116 2.28 6.40 2.20
C ARG A 116 3.75 6.04 2.38
N ARG A 117 4.19 4.99 1.68
CA ARG A 117 5.60 4.53 1.67
C ARG A 117 6.58 5.64 1.29
N VAL A 118 6.27 6.39 0.24
CA VAL A 118 7.14 7.46 -0.29
C VAL A 118 7.30 8.59 0.72
N ALA A 119 6.21 8.93 1.44
CA ALA A 119 6.26 9.93 2.50
C ALA A 119 7.17 9.45 3.65
N ALA A 120 7.01 8.21 4.13
CA ALA A 120 7.87 7.63 5.17
C ALA A 120 9.36 7.68 4.80
N MET A 121 9.71 7.27 3.58
CA MET A 121 11.12 7.27 3.12
C MET A 121 11.66 8.69 2.97
N SER A 122 10.92 9.56 2.28
CA SER A 122 11.36 10.93 1.99
C SER A 122 11.49 11.76 3.25
N VAL A 123 10.56 11.62 4.20
CA VAL A 123 10.61 12.38 5.44
C VAL A 123 11.66 11.84 6.40
N ALA A 124 11.91 10.53 6.42
CA ALA A 124 13.02 9.97 7.17
C ALA A 124 14.37 10.50 6.68
N GLN A 125 14.58 10.52 5.36
CA GLN A 125 15.78 11.12 4.77
C GLN A 125 15.88 12.61 5.15
N ARG A 126 14.80 13.37 4.95
CA ARG A 126 14.77 14.79 5.29
C ARG A 126 15.11 15.02 6.76
N VAL A 127 14.54 14.24 7.67
CA VAL A 127 14.76 14.41 9.11
C VAL A 127 16.14 13.93 9.54
N ALA A 128 16.71 12.92 8.88
CA ALA A 128 18.12 12.57 9.05
C ALA A 128 19.03 13.76 8.67
N ASP A 129 18.75 14.43 7.55
CA ASP A 129 19.49 15.65 7.14
C ASP A 129 19.26 16.82 8.14
N GLU A 130 18.04 16.97 8.67
CA GLU A 130 17.71 17.99 9.66
C GLU A 130 18.36 17.76 11.02
N MET A 131 18.63 16.50 11.38
CA MET A 131 19.32 16.12 12.62
C MET A 131 20.83 15.93 12.42
N ASP A 132 21.33 16.13 11.20
CA ASP A 132 22.74 15.94 10.81
C ASP A 132 23.26 14.54 11.15
N VAL A 133 22.45 13.52 10.87
CA VAL A 133 22.73 12.10 11.11
C VAL A 133 22.59 11.28 9.83
N LYS A 134 23.17 10.09 9.82
CA LYS A 134 23.07 9.19 8.67
C LYS A 134 21.75 8.41 8.71
N LEU A 135 21.01 8.43 7.60
CA LEU A 135 19.78 7.64 7.47
C LEU A 135 20.07 6.15 7.67
N GLY A 136 19.28 5.50 8.53
CA GLY A 136 19.43 4.10 8.93
C GLY A 136 20.18 3.92 10.26
N GLU A 137 20.81 4.97 10.79
CA GLU A 137 21.41 4.97 12.12
C GLU A 137 20.44 5.55 13.16
N GLU A 138 20.59 6.79 13.61
CA GLU A 138 19.74 7.42 14.63
C GLU A 138 18.30 7.65 14.17
N VAL A 139 18.15 8.05 12.90
CA VAL A 139 16.88 8.21 12.18
C VAL A 139 16.78 7.15 11.10
N GLY A 140 15.66 6.44 11.02
CA GLY A 140 15.46 5.39 10.02
C GLY A 140 14.01 5.27 9.56
N TYR A 141 13.77 4.35 8.62
CA TYR A 141 12.40 4.01 8.21
C TYR A 141 12.15 2.51 8.09
N ASN A 142 10.89 2.11 8.30
CA ASN A 142 10.45 0.74 8.13
C ASN A 142 9.15 0.68 7.31
N ILE A 143 9.21 0.09 6.12
CA ILE A 143 8.07 -0.10 5.23
C ILE A 143 7.95 -1.57 4.83
N ARG A 144 6.80 -1.97 4.27
CA ARG A 144 6.60 -3.36 3.85
C ARG A 144 7.70 -3.77 2.85
N PHE A 145 8.43 -4.82 3.23
CA PHE A 145 9.54 -5.40 2.49
C PHE A 145 10.85 -4.59 2.44
N GLU A 146 10.99 -3.53 3.24
CA GLU A 146 12.21 -2.72 3.28
C GLU A 146 12.37 -2.08 4.67
N ASP A 147 13.43 -2.44 5.38
CA ASP A 147 13.74 -1.96 6.72
C ASP A 147 15.13 -1.30 6.69
N ASN A 148 15.16 0.02 6.84
CA ASN A 148 16.37 0.83 6.90
C ASN A 148 16.50 1.41 8.31
N THR A 149 16.70 0.51 9.28
CA THR A 149 16.92 0.83 10.69
C THR A 149 18.07 0.00 11.25
N GLY A 150 18.68 0.47 12.33
CA GLY A 150 19.80 -0.18 13.00
C GLY A 150 19.68 -0.12 14.53
N PRO A 151 20.68 -0.65 15.26
CA PRO A 151 20.66 -0.65 16.72
C PRO A 151 20.61 0.74 17.36
N LYS A 152 21.12 1.77 16.66
CA LYS A 152 21.13 3.17 17.11
C LYS A 152 19.80 3.90 16.87
N THR A 153 18.87 3.32 16.10
CA THR A 153 17.66 4.03 15.69
C THR A 153 16.78 4.32 16.88
N PHE A 154 16.50 5.60 17.12
CA PHE A 154 15.56 6.04 18.16
C PHE A 154 14.39 6.85 17.58
N LEU A 155 14.49 7.34 16.34
CA LEU A 155 13.38 7.94 15.60
C LEU A 155 13.12 7.14 14.33
N LYS A 156 11.93 6.54 14.24
CA LYS A 156 11.55 5.66 13.14
C LYS A 156 10.30 6.18 12.44
N TYR A 157 10.43 6.46 11.15
CA TYR A 157 9.27 6.68 10.29
C TYR A 157 8.81 5.36 9.68
N MET A 158 7.53 5.06 9.72
CA MET A 158 7.06 3.77 9.20
C MET A 158 5.68 3.87 8.62
N THR A 159 5.29 2.90 7.79
CA THR A 159 3.88 2.85 7.40
C THR A 159 3.02 2.34 8.55
N ASP A 160 1.77 2.80 8.63
CA ASP A 160 0.78 2.36 9.61
C ASP A 160 0.71 0.82 9.72
N GLY A 161 0.66 0.13 8.57
CA GLY A 161 0.63 -1.33 8.52
C GLY A 161 1.89 -2.02 9.05
N MET A 162 3.04 -1.35 9.08
CA MET A 162 4.25 -1.88 9.71
C MET A 162 4.19 -1.76 11.23
N LEU A 163 3.66 -0.66 11.77
CA LEU A 163 3.48 -0.54 13.22
C LEU A 163 2.46 -1.56 13.73
N LEU A 164 1.36 -1.75 12.98
CA LEU A 164 0.36 -2.77 13.29
C LEU A 164 0.96 -4.19 13.29
N ARG A 165 1.89 -4.47 12.38
CA ARG A 165 2.62 -5.75 12.34
C ARG A 165 3.56 -5.91 13.53
N GLU A 166 4.28 -4.85 13.92
CA GLU A 166 5.11 -4.89 15.13
C GLU A 166 4.24 -5.18 16.37
N ALA A 167 3.03 -4.62 16.43
CA ALA A 167 2.08 -4.88 17.50
C ALA A 167 1.63 -6.35 17.59
N MET A 168 1.67 -7.12 16.49
CA MET A 168 1.35 -8.56 16.53
C MET A 168 2.42 -9.40 17.22
N SER A 169 3.67 -8.92 17.22
CA SER A 169 4.79 -9.57 17.92
C SER A 169 5.03 -9.00 19.31
N ASP A 170 4.73 -7.71 19.49
CA ASP A 170 4.81 -6.98 20.75
C ASP A 170 3.48 -6.23 20.98
N HIS A 171 2.52 -6.92 21.60
CA HIS A 171 1.17 -6.39 21.87
C HIS A 171 1.16 -5.13 22.74
N SER A 172 2.24 -4.89 23.48
CA SER A 172 2.38 -3.71 24.33
C SER A 172 3.10 -2.55 23.63
N LEU A 173 3.66 -2.78 22.44
CA LEU A 173 4.55 -1.86 21.73
C LEU A 173 5.67 -1.33 22.64
N SER A 174 6.24 -2.23 23.44
CA SER A 174 7.22 -1.96 24.51
C SER A 174 8.44 -1.15 24.04
N ARG A 175 8.82 -1.27 22.77
CA ARG A 175 9.96 -0.52 22.18
C ARG A 175 9.71 0.99 22.13
N TYR A 176 8.45 1.42 22.09
CA TYR A 176 8.10 2.82 21.87
C TYR A 176 7.74 3.53 23.18
N SER A 177 8.24 4.75 23.35
CA SER A 177 7.81 5.66 24.42
C SER A 177 6.74 6.64 23.94
N THR A 178 6.81 7.04 22.66
CA THR A 178 5.80 7.85 21.98
C THR A 178 5.49 7.30 20.59
N ILE A 179 4.22 7.32 20.22
CA ILE A 179 3.74 6.98 18.88
C ILE A 179 2.99 8.17 18.30
N VAL A 180 3.40 8.58 17.10
CA VAL A 180 2.77 9.66 16.34
C VAL A 180 1.99 9.03 15.19
N LEU A 181 0.67 9.22 15.19
CA LEU A 181 -0.20 8.90 14.05
C LEU A 181 -0.31 10.15 13.18
N ASP A 182 0.51 10.24 12.14
CA ASP A 182 0.48 11.38 11.22
C ASP A 182 -0.53 11.17 10.09
N GLU A 183 -0.98 12.28 9.49
CA GLU A 183 -1.94 12.30 8.40
C GLU A 183 -3.20 11.49 8.69
N ALA A 184 -3.66 11.52 9.95
CA ALA A 184 -4.79 10.70 10.43
C ALA A 184 -6.10 11.00 9.69
N HIS A 185 -6.20 12.14 9.01
CA HIS A 185 -7.33 12.48 8.14
C HIS A 185 -7.42 11.64 6.86
N GLU A 186 -6.38 10.92 6.45
CA GLU A 186 -6.50 9.97 5.33
C GLU A 186 -7.40 8.78 5.68
N ARG A 187 -7.64 8.52 6.98
CA ARG A 187 -8.55 7.47 7.49
C ARG A 187 -8.34 6.13 6.79
N THR A 188 -7.07 5.73 6.66
CA THR A 188 -6.72 4.44 6.07
C THR A 188 -7.14 3.29 6.98
N LEU A 189 -7.25 2.11 6.39
CA LEU A 189 -7.65 0.90 7.12
C LEU A 189 -6.74 0.64 8.33
N ASN A 190 -5.42 0.78 8.14
CA ASN A 190 -4.44 0.52 9.20
C ASN A 190 -4.44 1.63 10.26
N THR A 191 -4.63 2.89 9.87
CA THR A 191 -4.71 4.02 10.81
C THR A 191 -5.86 3.81 11.79
N ASP A 192 -7.05 3.45 11.29
CA ASP A 192 -8.24 3.26 12.12
C ASP A 192 -8.08 2.09 13.10
N ILE A 193 -7.45 1.00 12.67
CA ILE A 193 -7.14 -0.14 13.56
C ILE A 193 -6.13 0.27 14.62
N LEU A 194 -5.08 1.00 14.24
CA LEU A 194 -4.06 1.48 15.17
C LEU A 194 -4.67 2.42 16.22
N MET A 195 -5.60 3.29 15.85
CA MET A 195 -6.28 4.17 16.81
C MET A 195 -6.98 3.38 17.92
N GLY A 196 -7.77 2.37 17.56
CA GLY A 196 -8.46 1.53 18.55
C GLY A 196 -7.50 0.65 19.36
N LEU A 197 -6.45 0.13 18.72
CA LEU A 197 -5.43 -0.66 19.41
C LEU A 197 -4.64 0.19 20.40
N LEU A 198 -4.21 1.38 20.01
CA LEU A 198 -3.46 2.29 20.88
C LEU A 198 -4.30 2.75 22.05
N LYS A 199 -5.59 3.05 21.85
CA LYS A 199 -6.51 3.35 22.94
C LYS A 199 -6.60 2.20 23.94
N LYS A 200 -6.65 0.94 23.46
CA LYS A 200 -6.61 -0.26 24.32
C LYS A 200 -5.27 -0.38 25.06
N ILE A 201 -4.13 -0.18 24.39
CA ILE A 201 -2.79 -0.27 24.99
C ILE A 201 -2.58 0.83 26.04
N CYS A 202 -2.97 2.07 25.77
CA CYS A 202 -2.82 3.21 26.67
C CYS A 202 -3.66 3.09 27.96
N ARG A 203 -4.68 2.22 27.99
CA ARG A 203 -5.37 1.85 29.25
C ARG A 203 -4.43 1.15 30.23
N SER A 204 -3.58 0.25 29.75
CA SER A 204 -2.60 -0.48 30.59
C SER A 204 -1.24 0.19 30.67
N ARG A 205 -0.77 0.81 29.58
CA ARG A 205 0.51 1.53 29.50
C ARG A 205 0.31 3.04 29.63
N LYS A 206 0.32 3.53 30.87
CA LYS A 206 0.30 4.98 31.18
C LYS A 206 1.59 5.71 30.81
N ASP A 207 2.66 4.96 30.61
CA ASP A 207 3.93 5.48 30.15
C ASP A 207 3.94 5.79 28.65
N LEU A 208 3.07 5.20 27.83
CA LEU A 208 3.05 5.45 26.39
C LEU A 208 2.30 6.75 26.06
N LYS A 209 2.95 7.68 25.35
CA LYS A 209 2.33 8.89 24.79
C LYS A 209 1.87 8.65 23.35
N VAL A 210 0.74 9.26 22.96
CA VAL A 210 0.22 9.17 21.59
C VAL A 210 -0.12 10.55 21.07
N VAL A 211 0.44 10.91 19.90
CA VAL A 211 0.18 12.19 19.22
C VAL A 211 -0.56 11.90 17.93
N ILE A 212 -1.70 12.56 17.72
CA ILE A 212 -2.50 12.42 16.51
C ILE A 212 -2.37 13.71 15.71
N MET A 213 -1.75 13.63 14.54
CA MET A 213 -1.54 14.79 13.67
C MET A 213 -2.47 14.75 12.46
N SER A 214 -3.10 15.89 12.16
CA SER A 214 -4.01 16.04 11.03
C SER A 214 -3.87 17.42 10.36
N ALA A 215 -4.28 17.51 9.10
CA ALA A 215 -4.34 18.75 8.34
C ALA A 215 -5.75 19.31 8.16
N THR A 216 -6.80 18.58 8.59
CA THR A 216 -8.20 18.96 8.38
C THR A 216 -8.90 19.31 9.69
N LEU A 217 -10.00 20.07 9.56
CA LEU A 217 -10.82 20.61 10.65
C LEU A 217 -11.62 19.56 11.46
N ASP A 218 -11.57 18.28 11.12
CA ASP A 218 -12.27 17.21 11.86
C ASP A 218 -11.57 16.85 13.21
N ALA A 219 -10.82 17.81 13.76
CA ALA A 219 -10.10 17.72 15.03
C ALA A 219 -11.02 17.26 16.16
N GLY A 220 -12.25 17.77 16.17
CA GLY A 220 -13.23 17.48 17.22
C GLY A 220 -13.60 16.00 17.33
N ARG A 221 -13.63 15.25 16.21
CA ARG A 221 -13.88 13.80 16.26
C ARG A 221 -12.71 13.04 16.86
N PHE A 222 -11.47 13.38 16.48
CA PHE A 222 -10.27 12.79 17.07
C PHE A 222 -10.19 13.07 18.58
N GLN A 223 -10.47 14.30 19.01
CA GLN A 223 -10.50 14.65 20.44
C GLN A 223 -11.51 13.80 21.20
N LYS A 224 -12.77 13.76 20.74
CA LYS A 224 -13.83 12.99 21.39
C LYS A 224 -13.49 11.49 21.46
N TYR A 225 -12.91 10.96 20.39
CA TYR A 225 -12.52 9.56 20.33
C TYR A 225 -11.40 9.20 21.32
N PHE A 226 -10.39 10.07 21.46
CA PHE A 226 -9.29 9.94 22.43
C PHE A 226 -9.60 10.62 23.77
N ASP A 227 -10.78 10.34 24.33
CA ASP A 227 -11.18 10.73 25.70
C ASP A 227 -11.09 12.25 25.96
N ASN A 228 -11.53 13.06 24.98
CA ASN A 228 -11.45 14.53 24.97
C ASN A 228 -10.02 15.06 25.07
N ALA A 229 -9.09 14.44 24.33
CA ALA A 229 -7.71 14.87 24.25
C ALA A 229 -7.57 16.38 23.94
N PRO A 230 -6.55 17.06 24.50
CA PRO A 230 -6.31 18.47 24.22
C PRO A 230 -5.89 18.66 22.75
N LEU A 231 -6.34 19.77 22.15
CA LEU A 231 -6.08 20.13 20.76
C LEU A 231 -5.12 21.31 20.67
N LEU A 232 -4.02 21.13 19.95
CA LEU A 232 -3.15 22.22 19.51
C LEU A 232 -3.46 22.55 18.06
N SER A 233 -3.88 23.79 17.80
CA SER A 233 -4.07 24.29 16.44
C SER A 233 -2.89 25.17 16.04
N VAL A 234 -2.16 24.73 15.01
CA VAL A 234 -1.05 25.45 14.41
C VAL A 234 -1.58 26.26 13.22
N PRO A 235 -1.50 27.59 13.25
CA PRO A 235 -1.93 28.40 12.13
C PRO A 235 -1.06 28.11 10.90
N GLY A 236 -1.70 28.08 9.73
CA GLY A 236 -1.02 27.92 8.46
C GLY A 236 -0.20 29.14 8.07
N ARG A 237 0.85 28.90 7.26
CA ARG A 237 1.52 29.93 6.45
C ARG A 237 1.17 29.71 4.98
N THR A 238 -0.11 29.59 4.68
CA THR A 238 -0.55 29.53 3.29
C THR A 238 -0.69 30.94 2.75
N PHE A 239 -0.08 31.17 1.59
CA PHE A 239 -0.38 32.31 0.76
C PHE A 239 -1.79 32.12 0.15
N PRO A 240 -2.50 33.21 -0.16
CA PRO A 240 -3.84 33.11 -0.73
C PRO A 240 -3.84 32.29 -2.02
N VAL A 241 -4.82 31.40 -2.14
CA VAL A 241 -5.05 30.58 -3.34
C VAL A 241 -6.37 31.00 -3.98
N GLN A 242 -6.31 31.50 -5.20
CA GLN A 242 -7.52 31.81 -5.98
C GLN A 242 -8.08 30.52 -6.56
N ILE A 243 -9.39 30.31 -6.39
CA ILE A 243 -10.09 29.11 -6.90
C ILE A 243 -10.91 29.51 -8.13
N PHE A 244 -10.70 28.80 -9.23
CA PHE A 244 -11.47 28.92 -10.47
C PHE A 244 -12.27 27.64 -10.69
N TYR A 245 -13.52 27.78 -11.12
CA TYR A 245 -14.42 26.68 -11.49
C TYR A 245 -14.75 26.77 -12.97
N THR A 246 -15.09 25.64 -13.59
CA THR A 246 -15.68 25.65 -14.94
C THR A 246 -17.12 26.16 -14.86
N ARG A 247 -17.61 26.77 -15.95
CA ARG A 247 -18.99 27.24 -16.03
C ARG A 247 -19.98 26.09 -16.20
N GLU A 248 -19.57 25.06 -16.93
CA GLU A 248 -20.37 23.88 -17.24
C GLU A 248 -19.57 22.62 -16.89
N PRO A 249 -20.24 21.48 -16.63
CA PRO A 249 -19.57 20.20 -16.43
C PRO A 249 -18.78 19.75 -17.67
N GLU A 250 -17.55 19.28 -17.49
CA GLU A 250 -16.71 18.77 -18.58
C GLU A 250 -16.98 17.26 -18.78
N SER A 251 -17.26 16.84 -20.02
CA SER A 251 -17.54 15.43 -20.34
C SER A 251 -16.28 14.56 -20.37
N ASP A 252 -15.15 15.12 -20.83
CA ASP A 252 -13.84 14.47 -20.81
C ASP A 252 -12.87 15.32 -19.98
N TYR A 253 -12.73 14.95 -18.71
CA TYR A 253 -11.88 15.68 -17.77
C TYR A 253 -10.38 15.56 -18.10
N LEU A 254 -9.96 14.53 -18.84
CA LEU A 254 -8.56 14.35 -19.24
C LEU A 254 -8.19 15.37 -20.32
N GLU A 255 -9.05 15.53 -21.33
CA GLU A 255 -8.87 16.55 -22.36
C GLU A 255 -8.90 17.97 -21.74
N ALA A 256 -9.88 18.24 -20.88
CA ALA A 256 -9.99 19.51 -20.18
C ALA A 256 -8.76 19.82 -19.30
N ALA A 257 -8.19 18.80 -18.65
CA ALA A 257 -6.97 18.92 -17.86
C ALA A 257 -5.75 19.28 -18.72
N ILE A 258 -5.53 18.57 -19.82
CA ILE A 258 -4.42 18.83 -20.75
C ILE A 258 -4.55 20.24 -21.34
N ARG A 259 -5.75 20.63 -21.77
CA ARG A 259 -6.06 21.98 -22.25
C ARG A 259 -5.73 23.04 -21.21
N SER A 260 -6.14 22.83 -19.95
CA SER A 260 -5.87 23.77 -18.85
C SER A 260 -4.37 23.93 -18.57
N VAL A 261 -3.60 22.83 -18.56
CA VAL A 261 -2.14 22.86 -18.40
C VAL A 261 -1.49 23.69 -19.49
N LEU A 262 -1.89 23.49 -20.75
CA LEU A 262 -1.33 24.23 -21.89
C LEU A 262 -1.71 25.72 -21.84
N GLN A 263 -2.95 26.05 -21.47
CA GLN A 263 -3.38 27.44 -21.31
C GLN A 263 -2.61 28.17 -20.20
N ILE A 264 -2.37 27.51 -19.06
CA ILE A 264 -1.54 28.07 -17.98
C ILE A 264 -0.12 28.28 -18.48
N HIS A 265 0.46 27.31 -19.19
CA HIS A 265 1.83 27.45 -19.69
C HIS A 265 1.99 28.62 -20.67
N LEU A 266 0.97 28.90 -21.49
CA LEU A 266 0.99 29.98 -22.48
C LEU A 266 0.70 31.36 -21.89
N ASN A 267 -0.22 31.47 -20.92
CA ASN A 267 -0.80 32.75 -20.54
C ASN A 267 -0.47 33.22 -19.11
N GLU A 268 -0.03 32.33 -18.22
CA GLU A 268 0.22 32.66 -16.81
C GLU A 268 1.71 32.98 -16.55
N PRO A 269 2.02 33.81 -15.54
CA PRO A 269 3.40 34.11 -15.15
C PRO A 269 4.11 32.87 -14.56
N GLU A 270 5.38 33.06 -14.16
CA GLU A 270 6.24 31.99 -13.63
C GLU A 270 5.61 31.20 -12.48
N GLY A 271 5.84 29.89 -12.47
CA GLY A 271 5.42 28.98 -11.40
C GLY A 271 5.08 27.59 -11.93
N ASP A 272 5.38 26.54 -11.19
CA ASP A 272 5.17 25.18 -11.66
C ASP A 272 3.70 24.74 -11.55
N ILE A 273 3.32 23.74 -12.34
CA ILE A 273 1.96 23.20 -12.42
C ILE A 273 1.93 21.82 -11.75
N LEU A 274 0.92 21.58 -10.91
CA LEU A 274 0.56 20.27 -10.39
C LEU A 274 -0.81 19.86 -10.94
N LEU A 275 -0.84 18.81 -11.76
CA LEU A 275 -2.07 18.22 -12.30
C LEU A 275 -2.38 16.92 -11.56
N PHE A 276 -3.61 16.78 -11.06
CA PHE A 276 -4.10 15.54 -10.45
C PHE A 276 -4.85 14.67 -11.46
N LEU A 277 -4.42 13.42 -11.67
CA LEU A 277 -5.12 12.39 -12.47
C LEU A 277 -5.28 11.10 -11.65
N THR A 278 -5.93 10.08 -12.21
CA THR A 278 -6.41 8.96 -11.39
C THR A 278 -5.47 7.74 -11.36
N GLY A 279 -4.62 7.54 -12.37
CA GLY A 279 -3.72 6.40 -12.40
C GLY A 279 -2.64 6.44 -13.49
N GLU A 280 -1.75 5.45 -13.45
CA GLU A 280 -0.53 5.37 -14.28
C GLU A 280 -0.79 5.52 -15.79
N GLU A 281 -1.68 4.71 -16.39
CA GLU A 281 -1.95 4.75 -17.83
C GLU A 281 -2.42 6.13 -18.31
N GLU A 282 -3.28 6.76 -17.52
CA GLU A 282 -3.85 8.08 -17.78
C GLU A 282 -2.79 9.18 -17.67
N ILE A 283 -1.96 9.10 -16.61
CA ILE A 283 -0.84 10.02 -16.38
C ILE A 283 0.17 9.93 -17.52
N GLU A 284 0.56 8.73 -17.93
CA GLU A 284 1.52 8.54 -19.01
C GLU A 284 0.98 9.03 -20.37
N LYS A 285 -0.33 8.86 -20.62
CA LYS A 285 -1.00 9.44 -21.79
C LYS A 285 -0.95 10.97 -21.76
N ALA A 286 -1.38 11.58 -20.65
CA ALA A 286 -1.35 13.04 -20.48
C ALA A 286 0.07 13.61 -20.62
N CYS A 287 1.07 12.96 -20.02
CA CYS A 287 2.46 13.38 -20.12
C CYS A 287 2.96 13.44 -21.57
N ARG A 288 2.63 12.43 -22.39
CA ARG A 288 2.99 12.40 -23.82
C ARG A 288 2.28 13.50 -24.61
N GLU A 289 0.99 13.69 -24.39
CA GLU A 289 0.19 14.69 -25.12
C GLU A 289 0.61 16.11 -24.76
N ILE A 290 0.78 16.41 -23.47
CA ILE A 290 1.29 17.71 -22.97
C ILE A 290 2.66 18.01 -23.56
N LYS A 291 3.59 17.04 -23.52
CA LYS A 291 4.94 17.21 -24.06
C LYS A 291 4.92 17.47 -25.56
N THR A 292 4.14 16.70 -26.32
CA THR A 292 4.03 16.85 -27.78
C THR A 292 3.46 18.22 -28.16
N ALA A 293 2.40 18.66 -27.46
CA ALA A 293 1.79 19.96 -27.70
C ALA A 293 2.74 21.12 -27.32
N ALA A 294 3.45 21.00 -26.19
CA ALA A 294 4.42 22.00 -25.75
C ALA A 294 5.61 22.12 -26.72
N ASP A 295 6.18 21.00 -27.16
CA ASP A 295 7.26 20.98 -28.15
C ASP A 295 6.81 21.59 -29.49
N GLY A 296 5.55 21.33 -29.89
CA GLY A 296 4.91 21.95 -31.06
C GLY A 296 4.78 23.47 -30.92
N ALA A 297 4.32 23.96 -29.78
CA ALA A 297 4.17 25.41 -29.52
C ALA A 297 5.52 26.16 -29.52
N VAL A 298 6.56 25.54 -28.96
CA VAL A 298 7.92 26.09 -28.97
C VAL A 298 8.46 26.18 -30.41
N ARG A 299 8.29 25.12 -31.21
CA ARG A 299 8.72 25.09 -32.62
C ARG A 299 7.95 26.07 -33.50
N GLY A 300 6.66 26.24 -33.23
CA GLY A 300 5.76 27.16 -33.93
C GLY A 300 6.01 28.65 -33.65
N LYS A 301 7.04 29.00 -32.85
CA LYS A 301 7.33 30.38 -32.41
C LYS A 301 6.16 31.07 -31.69
N MET A 302 5.30 30.32 -31.00
CA MET A 302 4.21 30.88 -30.19
C MET A 302 4.67 31.65 -28.94
N GLY A 303 5.98 31.93 -28.82
CA GLY A 303 6.52 32.72 -27.71
C GLY A 303 6.35 32.05 -26.34
N CYS A 304 6.55 30.74 -26.24
CA CYS A 304 6.46 30.00 -24.98
C CYS A 304 7.82 29.46 -24.51
N GLY A 305 7.95 29.27 -23.20
CA GLY A 305 9.17 28.74 -22.57
C GLY A 305 9.23 27.21 -22.62
N PRO A 306 10.38 26.61 -22.25
CA PRO A 306 10.53 25.17 -22.22
C PRO A 306 9.66 24.54 -21.11
N LEU A 307 9.11 23.36 -21.39
CA LEU A 307 8.24 22.63 -20.45
C LEU A 307 8.86 21.30 -20.04
N LYS A 308 9.10 21.11 -18.74
CA LYS A 308 9.54 19.82 -18.18
C LYS A 308 8.35 19.07 -17.60
N VAL A 309 7.96 17.97 -18.23
CA VAL A 309 6.84 17.14 -17.77
C VAL A 309 7.36 15.96 -16.96
N VAL A 310 6.83 15.77 -15.74
CA VAL A 310 7.27 14.74 -14.78
C VAL A 310 6.06 13.95 -14.25
N PRO A 311 5.99 12.62 -14.49
CA PRO A 311 4.93 11.79 -13.93
C PRO A 311 5.18 11.49 -12.45
N LEU A 312 4.11 11.31 -11.67
CA LEU A 312 4.17 10.89 -10.27
C LEU A 312 3.04 9.90 -9.91
N TYR A 313 3.40 8.64 -9.67
CA TYR A 313 2.47 7.60 -9.21
C TYR A 313 3.22 6.52 -8.39
N SER A 314 2.48 5.69 -7.67
CA SER A 314 3.03 4.82 -6.62
C SER A 314 3.99 3.73 -7.10
N THR A 315 3.85 3.27 -8.34
CA THR A 315 4.69 2.23 -8.95
C THR A 315 6.03 2.77 -9.51
N LEU A 316 6.22 4.09 -9.59
CA LEU A 316 7.47 4.71 -10.04
C LEU A 316 8.68 4.40 -9.15
N ALA A 317 9.88 4.36 -9.75
CA ALA A 317 11.16 4.20 -9.05
C ALA A 317 11.43 5.32 -8.04
N PRO A 318 12.11 5.08 -6.90
CA PRO A 318 12.31 6.14 -5.90
C PRO A 318 13.11 7.31 -6.49
N TYR A 319 14.14 7.02 -7.29
CA TYR A 319 14.89 8.04 -8.03
C TYR A 319 13.99 8.81 -9.01
N ALA A 320 13.01 8.16 -9.65
CA ALA A 320 12.09 8.80 -10.59
C ALA A 320 11.06 9.68 -9.86
N GLN A 321 10.59 9.23 -8.69
CA GLN A 321 9.73 10.03 -7.82
C GLN A 321 10.47 11.26 -7.30
N GLN A 322 11.77 11.16 -7.00
CA GLN A 322 12.59 12.29 -6.58
C GLN A 322 12.73 13.39 -7.66
N ARG A 323 12.56 13.07 -8.94
CA ARG A 323 12.64 14.06 -10.04
C ARG A 323 11.60 15.16 -9.95
N ILE A 324 10.54 14.99 -9.15
CA ILE A 324 9.57 16.04 -8.88
C ILE A 324 10.21 17.23 -8.15
N PHE A 325 11.32 17.02 -7.44
CA PHE A 325 12.06 18.05 -6.73
C PHE A 325 13.11 18.75 -7.61
N ASP A 326 13.35 18.26 -8.83
CA ASP A 326 14.25 18.95 -9.76
C ASP A 326 13.73 20.37 -10.07
N PRO A 327 14.62 21.35 -10.31
CA PRO A 327 14.20 22.69 -10.70
C PRO A 327 13.53 22.70 -12.08
N ALA A 328 12.70 23.72 -12.30
CA ALA A 328 12.14 24.05 -13.60
C ALA A 328 13.26 24.41 -14.61
N PRO A 329 13.06 24.16 -15.91
CA PRO A 329 14.04 24.53 -16.93
C PRO A 329 14.18 26.06 -17.01
N PRO A 330 15.38 26.61 -17.30
CA PRO A 330 15.55 28.05 -17.48
C PRO A 330 14.88 28.52 -18.79
N PRO A 331 14.55 29.81 -18.91
CA PRO A 331 14.10 30.41 -20.17
C PRO A 331 15.09 30.18 -21.31
N LEU A 332 14.60 30.01 -22.55
CA LEU A 332 15.45 29.79 -23.73
C LEU A 332 16.35 31.00 -24.07
N LYS A 333 15.93 32.20 -23.68
CA LYS A 333 16.65 33.46 -23.90
C LYS A 333 16.50 34.36 -22.66
N PRO A 334 17.50 35.21 -22.34
CA PRO A 334 17.37 36.20 -21.27
C PRO A 334 16.15 37.11 -21.52
N GLY A 335 15.29 37.28 -20.51
CA GLY A 335 14.05 38.05 -20.62
C GLY A 335 12.93 37.38 -21.44
N GLY A 336 13.13 36.13 -21.88
CA GLY A 336 12.11 35.35 -22.56
C GLY A 336 11.05 34.76 -21.62
N PRO A 337 10.03 34.09 -22.18
CA PRO A 337 8.99 33.43 -21.40
C PRO A 337 9.57 32.41 -20.40
N PRO A 338 8.99 32.28 -19.19
CA PRO A 338 9.52 31.41 -18.16
C PRO A 338 9.48 29.94 -18.60
N GLY A 339 10.54 29.21 -18.30
CA GLY A 339 10.49 27.75 -18.33
C GLY A 339 9.72 27.22 -17.13
N ARG A 340 9.05 26.08 -17.31
CA ARG A 340 8.08 25.57 -16.32
C ARG A 340 8.19 24.07 -16.15
N LYS A 341 7.93 23.57 -14.94
CA LYS A 341 7.74 22.14 -14.65
C LYS A 341 6.26 21.84 -14.49
N VAL A 342 5.81 20.72 -15.06
CA VAL A 342 4.48 20.15 -14.85
C VAL A 342 4.65 18.80 -14.19
N VAL A 343 4.15 18.67 -12.97
CA VAL A 343 4.05 17.39 -12.28
C VAL A 343 2.65 16.84 -12.51
N VAL A 344 2.55 15.68 -13.16
CA VAL A 344 1.28 14.99 -13.41
C VAL A 344 1.18 13.82 -12.45
N SER A 345 0.32 13.92 -11.44
CA SER A 345 0.35 13.09 -10.24
C SER A 345 -0.99 12.41 -9.96
N THR A 346 -0.96 11.25 -9.28
CA THR A 346 -2.14 10.78 -8.54
C THR A 346 -2.35 11.59 -7.25
N ASN A 347 -3.29 11.19 -6.39
CA ASN A 347 -3.45 11.74 -5.04
C ASN A 347 -2.24 11.51 -4.12
N ILE A 348 -1.13 10.92 -4.59
CA ILE A 348 0.13 10.84 -3.85
C ILE A 348 0.72 12.21 -3.51
N ALA A 349 0.46 13.23 -4.34
CA ALA A 349 0.86 14.62 -4.08
C ALA A 349 -0.24 15.44 -3.37
N GLU A 350 -1.38 14.84 -3.02
CA GLU A 350 -2.48 15.53 -2.34
C GLU A 350 -2.09 15.88 -0.90
N THR A 351 -1.35 14.99 -0.25
CA THR A 351 -0.93 15.02 1.16
C THR A 351 0.57 14.72 1.27
N SER A 352 1.18 15.07 2.40
CA SER A 352 2.54 14.67 2.84
C SER A 352 3.76 15.09 2.01
N LEU A 353 3.63 15.36 0.70
CA LEU A 353 4.73 15.82 -0.16
C LEU A 353 4.66 17.33 -0.39
N THR A 354 5.81 18.00 -0.31
CA THR A 354 5.96 19.42 -0.64
C THR A 354 6.87 19.60 -1.83
N ILE A 355 6.28 19.87 -2.99
CA ILE A 355 7.00 20.18 -4.22
C ILE A 355 7.16 21.69 -4.28
N ASP A 356 8.39 22.15 -4.11
CA ASP A 356 8.71 23.58 -4.21
C ASP A 356 8.49 24.09 -5.64
N GLY A 357 8.06 25.34 -5.74
CA GLY A 357 7.81 26.02 -7.02
C GLY A 357 6.38 25.89 -7.57
N ILE A 358 5.54 25.00 -7.03
CA ILE A 358 4.14 24.87 -7.47
C ILE A 358 3.35 26.14 -7.13
N VAL A 359 2.73 26.73 -8.16
CA VAL A 359 1.86 27.91 -8.08
C VAL A 359 0.49 27.62 -8.65
N TYR A 360 0.40 26.69 -9.61
CA TYR A 360 -0.82 26.36 -10.31
C TYR A 360 -1.21 24.92 -10.03
N VAL A 361 -2.45 24.69 -9.63
CA VAL A 361 -3.03 23.35 -9.46
C VAL A 361 -4.16 23.17 -10.46
N VAL A 362 -4.20 22.03 -11.14
CA VAL A 362 -5.33 21.61 -11.97
C VAL A 362 -5.97 20.40 -11.30
N ASP A 363 -7.24 20.53 -10.93
CA ASP A 363 -8.00 19.54 -10.18
C ASP A 363 -9.25 19.08 -10.96
N PRO A 364 -9.17 17.91 -11.63
CA PRO A 364 -10.31 17.31 -12.29
C PRO A 364 -11.40 16.79 -11.35
N GLY A 365 -11.14 16.69 -10.03
CA GLY A 365 -12.15 16.24 -9.07
C GLY A 365 -12.29 14.72 -8.92
N PHE A 366 -11.37 13.92 -9.48
CA PHE A 366 -11.42 12.45 -9.41
C PHE A 366 -10.19 11.82 -8.73
N SER A 367 -10.39 10.60 -8.22
CA SER A 367 -9.31 9.71 -7.78
C SER A 367 -9.73 8.23 -7.90
N LYS A 368 -8.77 7.31 -8.01
CA LYS A 368 -9.06 5.87 -7.88
C LYS A 368 -9.21 5.51 -6.41
N GLN A 369 -10.36 4.96 -6.04
CA GLN A 369 -10.68 4.54 -4.69
C GLN A 369 -10.96 3.03 -4.66
N LYS A 370 -10.51 2.39 -3.57
CA LYS A 370 -10.84 1.00 -3.27
C LYS A 370 -12.32 0.87 -2.90
N VAL A 371 -13.02 -0.05 -3.55
CA VAL A 371 -14.43 -0.33 -3.27
C VAL A 371 -14.59 -1.83 -3.10
N TYR A 372 -15.19 -2.21 -1.98
CA TYR A 372 -15.57 -3.57 -1.68
C TYR A 372 -17.09 -3.69 -1.65
N ASN A 373 -17.63 -4.59 -2.47
CA ASN A 373 -19.04 -4.94 -2.43
C ASN A 373 -19.21 -6.24 -1.64
N PRO A 374 -19.78 -6.22 -0.42
CA PRO A 374 -19.89 -7.40 0.44
C PRO A 374 -20.91 -8.43 -0.09
N ARG A 375 -21.83 -8.04 -0.97
CA ARG A 375 -22.85 -8.93 -1.52
C ARG A 375 -22.31 -9.86 -2.60
N ILE A 376 -21.41 -9.33 -3.45
CA ILE A 376 -20.74 -10.10 -4.51
C ILE A 376 -19.27 -10.43 -4.17
N ARG A 377 -18.82 -10.03 -2.97
CA ARG A 377 -17.47 -10.27 -2.42
C ARG A 377 -16.33 -9.80 -3.33
N VAL A 378 -16.58 -8.76 -4.12
CA VAL A 378 -15.61 -8.19 -5.06
C VAL A 378 -14.99 -6.95 -4.48
N GLU A 379 -13.66 -6.90 -4.52
CA GLU A 379 -12.88 -5.69 -4.31
C GLU A 379 -12.36 -5.17 -5.65
N SER A 380 -12.52 -3.87 -5.91
CA SER A 380 -12.05 -3.25 -7.15
C SER A 380 -11.59 -1.80 -6.92
N LEU A 381 -10.83 -1.26 -7.88
CA LEU A 381 -10.43 0.15 -7.89
C LEU A 381 -11.32 0.90 -8.88
N LEU A 382 -12.14 1.81 -8.37
CA LEU A 382 -13.05 2.61 -9.19
C LEU A 382 -12.62 4.07 -9.21
N VAL A 383 -12.66 4.69 -10.38
CA VAL A 383 -12.54 6.14 -10.50
C VAL A 383 -13.80 6.76 -9.90
N SER A 384 -13.63 7.56 -8.84
CA SER A 384 -14.71 8.16 -8.08
C SER A 384 -14.44 9.64 -7.83
N PRO A 385 -15.48 10.47 -7.68
CA PRO A 385 -15.32 11.86 -7.24
C PRO A 385 -14.57 11.95 -5.90
N ILE A 386 -13.81 13.03 -5.72
CA ILE A 386 -13.15 13.35 -4.46
C ILE A 386 -14.12 14.02 -3.48
N SER A 387 -13.71 14.14 -2.22
CA SER A 387 -14.42 14.97 -1.25
C SER A 387 -14.04 16.45 -1.36
N GLN A 388 -14.84 17.33 -0.75
CA GLN A 388 -14.51 18.74 -0.60
C GLN A 388 -13.20 18.92 0.17
N ALA A 389 -12.95 18.11 1.21
CA ALA A 389 -11.70 18.09 1.95
C ALA A 389 -10.50 17.77 1.05
N SER A 390 -10.60 16.74 0.20
CA SER A 390 -9.57 16.42 -0.79
C SER A 390 -9.34 17.57 -1.77
N ALA A 391 -10.41 18.19 -2.29
CA ALA A 391 -10.29 19.34 -3.20
C ALA A 391 -9.64 20.57 -2.55
N GLN A 392 -9.84 20.76 -1.23
CA GLN A 392 -9.15 21.79 -0.45
C GLN A 392 -7.66 21.43 -0.25
N GLN A 393 -7.33 20.17 0.04
CA GLN A 393 -5.94 19.72 0.17
C GLN A 393 -5.15 19.91 -1.13
N ARG A 394 -5.78 19.56 -2.27
CA ARG A 394 -5.23 19.78 -3.62
C ARG A 394 -4.97 21.26 -3.88
N ALA A 395 -5.97 22.12 -3.61
CA ALA A 395 -5.82 23.56 -3.78
C ALA A 395 -4.69 24.15 -2.91
N GLY A 396 -4.56 23.66 -1.67
CA GLY A 396 -3.51 24.06 -0.74
C GLY A 396 -2.09 23.74 -1.21
N ARG A 397 -1.89 22.97 -2.31
CA ARG A 397 -0.56 22.76 -2.89
C ARG A 397 -0.02 24.00 -3.62
N ALA A 398 -0.88 24.88 -4.12
CA ALA A 398 -0.50 26.09 -4.85
C ALA A 398 0.02 27.23 -3.94
N GLY A 399 -0.44 27.30 -2.70
CA GLY A 399 -0.23 28.44 -1.79
C GLY A 399 0.93 28.28 -0.80
N ARG A 400 1.93 27.46 -1.09
CA ARG A 400 2.99 27.11 -0.10
C ARG A 400 4.20 28.03 -0.12
N THR A 401 4.65 28.43 -1.30
CA THR A 401 5.87 29.24 -1.47
C THR A 401 5.54 30.69 -1.80
N ARG A 402 4.42 30.93 -2.49
CA ARG A 402 3.90 32.24 -2.90
C ARG A 402 2.38 32.11 -3.20
N PRO A 403 1.66 33.22 -3.44
CA PRO A 403 0.25 33.17 -3.85
C PRO A 403 0.06 32.29 -5.09
N GLY A 404 -1.06 31.55 -5.14
CA GLY A 404 -1.29 30.54 -6.16
C GLY A 404 -2.71 30.54 -6.73
N LYS A 405 -2.92 29.71 -7.76
CA LYS A 405 -4.22 29.53 -8.43
C LYS A 405 -4.55 28.05 -8.54
N THR A 406 -5.81 27.69 -8.30
CA THR A 406 -6.32 26.34 -8.50
C THR A 406 -7.48 26.37 -9.50
N TYR A 407 -7.37 25.54 -10.54
CA TYR A 407 -8.38 25.36 -11.57
C TYR A 407 -9.11 24.04 -11.34
N ARG A 408 -10.34 24.12 -10.81
CA ARG A 408 -11.24 22.99 -10.62
C ARG A 408 -12.04 22.77 -11.91
N LEU A 409 -11.96 21.59 -12.49
CA LEU A 409 -12.62 21.25 -13.76
C LEU A 409 -14.08 20.80 -13.57
N PHE A 410 -14.74 21.39 -12.58
CA PHE A 410 -16.12 21.15 -12.22
C PHE A 410 -16.73 22.47 -11.74
N THR A 411 -18.07 22.54 -11.73
CA THR A 411 -18.78 23.76 -11.35
C THR A 411 -18.73 24.00 -9.85
N GLU A 412 -18.92 25.26 -9.43
CA GLU A 412 -19.04 25.60 -8.01
C GLU A 412 -20.26 24.91 -7.38
N GLU A 413 -21.35 24.74 -8.14
CA GLU A 413 -22.52 24.01 -7.68
C GLU A 413 -22.21 22.54 -7.38
N CYS A 414 -21.44 21.86 -8.24
CA CYS A 414 -20.98 20.49 -8.00
C CYS A 414 -20.14 20.42 -6.72
N PHE A 415 -19.23 21.38 -6.50
CA PHE A 415 -18.43 21.44 -5.27
C PHE A 415 -19.29 21.56 -4.00
N GLN A 416 -20.31 22.40 -4.02
CA GLN A 416 -21.13 22.70 -2.84
C GLN A 416 -22.23 21.66 -2.59
N LYS A 417 -22.83 21.09 -3.64
CA LYS A 417 -24.04 20.25 -3.54
C LYS A 417 -23.81 18.77 -3.82
N GLU A 418 -22.83 18.41 -4.66
CA GLU A 418 -22.63 17.02 -5.09
C GLU A 418 -21.45 16.35 -4.38
N LEU A 419 -20.35 17.08 -4.15
CA LEU A 419 -19.19 16.52 -3.46
C LEU A 419 -19.48 16.37 -1.97
N ILE A 420 -19.21 15.17 -1.44
CA ILE A 420 -19.24 14.90 -0.01
C ILE A 420 -18.18 15.70 0.73
N GLU A 421 -18.45 16.15 1.96
CA GLU A 421 -17.50 16.97 2.73
C GLU A 421 -16.19 16.23 3.03
N GLN A 422 -16.30 14.98 3.49
CA GLN A 422 -15.18 14.12 3.87
C GLN A 422 -15.25 12.80 3.11
N SER A 423 -14.09 12.28 2.73
CA SER A 423 -14.00 10.95 2.12
C SER A 423 -14.40 9.89 3.14
N LEU A 424 -15.16 8.88 2.70
CA LEU A 424 -15.52 7.75 3.57
C LEU A 424 -14.26 7.00 4.03
N PRO A 425 -14.12 6.69 5.35
CA PRO A 425 -13.00 5.92 5.88
C PRO A 425 -12.81 4.60 5.15
N GLU A 426 -11.55 4.21 4.90
CA GLU A 426 -11.25 3.02 4.10
C GLU A 426 -11.80 1.72 4.71
N ILE A 427 -11.94 1.66 6.03
CA ILE A 427 -12.56 0.53 6.76
C ILE A 427 -14.00 0.24 6.32
N MET A 428 -14.73 1.24 5.86
CA MET A 428 -16.12 1.08 5.39
C MET A 428 -16.19 0.61 3.92
N ARG A 429 -15.06 0.59 3.21
CA ARG A 429 -15.00 0.39 1.75
C ARG A 429 -14.09 -0.76 1.31
N SER A 430 -13.52 -1.52 2.25
CA SER A 430 -12.47 -2.50 1.98
C SER A 430 -12.84 -3.89 2.45
N ASN A 431 -12.21 -4.91 1.86
CA ASN A 431 -12.28 -6.27 2.39
C ASN A 431 -11.55 -6.35 3.75
N LEU A 432 -12.24 -6.84 4.77
CA LEU A 432 -11.75 -6.90 6.16
C LEU A 432 -11.10 -8.25 6.52
N GLY A 433 -10.94 -9.19 5.59
CA GLY A 433 -10.36 -10.52 5.87
C GLY A 433 -8.99 -10.45 6.55
N SER A 434 -8.08 -9.63 6.01
CA SER A 434 -6.76 -9.41 6.62
C SER A 434 -6.87 -8.72 7.99
N VAL A 435 -7.75 -7.71 8.11
CA VAL A 435 -7.93 -6.93 9.34
C VAL A 435 -8.49 -7.77 10.48
N VAL A 436 -9.54 -8.54 10.23
CA VAL A 436 -10.16 -9.41 11.22
C VAL A 436 -9.13 -10.43 11.73
N LEU A 437 -8.33 -11.01 10.82
CA LEU A 437 -7.27 -11.93 11.20
C LEU A 437 -6.21 -11.26 12.09
N GLN A 438 -5.83 -10.04 11.76
CA GLN A 438 -4.87 -9.25 12.54
C GLN A 438 -5.42 -8.87 13.92
N LEU A 439 -6.66 -8.40 14.01
CA LEU A 439 -7.33 -8.07 15.27
C LEU A 439 -7.43 -9.30 16.18
N LYS A 440 -7.80 -10.46 15.64
CA LYS A 440 -7.82 -11.72 16.39
C LYS A 440 -6.43 -12.11 16.89
N MET A 441 -5.38 -11.91 16.08
CA MET A 441 -4.00 -12.15 16.50
C MET A 441 -3.52 -11.16 17.58
N LEU A 442 -4.07 -9.96 17.61
CA LEU A 442 -3.84 -8.96 18.66
C LEU A 442 -4.63 -9.23 19.96
N GLY A 443 -5.38 -10.34 20.03
CA GLY A 443 -6.19 -10.67 21.20
C GLY A 443 -7.45 -9.80 21.33
N VAL A 444 -8.01 -9.35 20.21
CA VAL A 444 -9.34 -8.74 20.19
C VAL A 444 -10.37 -9.86 20.02
N GLU A 445 -11.07 -10.19 21.11
CA GLU A 445 -12.06 -11.27 21.12
C GLU A 445 -13.34 -10.85 20.39
N ASP A 446 -13.93 -9.72 20.82
CA ASP A 446 -15.14 -9.16 20.23
C ASP A 446 -14.81 -7.99 19.31
N ILE A 447 -14.88 -8.25 18.00
CA ILE A 447 -14.65 -7.24 16.96
C ILE A 447 -15.84 -6.28 16.87
N VAL A 448 -17.05 -6.73 17.18
CA VAL A 448 -18.25 -5.88 17.11
C VAL A 448 -18.19 -4.79 18.19
N ARG A 449 -17.64 -5.11 19.35
CA ARG A 449 -17.40 -4.15 20.45
C ARG A 449 -16.04 -3.44 20.40
N PHE A 450 -15.22 -3.73 19.40
CA PHE A 450 -13.97 -3.00 19.23
C PHE A 450 -14.27 -1.52 18.97
N GLU A 451 -13.56 -0.64 19.67
CA GLU A 451 -13.78 0.81 19.62
C GLU A 451 -13.25 1.40 18.30
N PHE A 452 -13.88 1.09 17.17
CA PHE A 452 -13.62 1.79 15.91
C PHE A 452 -14.08 3.24 16.01
N MET A 453 -13.36 4.16 15.35
CA MET A 453 -13.86 5.53 15.19
C MET A 453 -15.11 5.57 14.33
N ASP A 454 -15.07 4.87 13.18
CA ASP A 454 -16.23 4.59 12.35
C ASP A 454 -16.29 3.07 12.11
N PRO A 455 -17.25 2.33 12.71
CA PRO A 455 -17.31 0.89 12.58
C PRO A 455 -17.70 0.46 11.16
N PRO A 456 -17.13 -0.65 10.64
CA PRO A 456 -17.55 -1.21 9.36
C PRO A 456 -18.98 -1.76 9.42
N ALA A 457 -19.60 -1.91 8.25
CA ALA A 457 -20.91 -2.55 8.14
C ALA A 457 -20.85 -4.00 8.67
N PRO A 458 -21.82 -4.45 9.49
CA PRO A 458 -21.84 -5.82 10.04
C PRO A 458 -21.74 -6.91 8.97
N GLU A 459 -22.37 -6.72 7.82
CA GLU A 459 -22.29 -7.64 6.68
C GLU A 459 -20.84 -7.84 6.21
N THR A 460 -20.03 -6.77 6.17
CA THR A 460 -18.62 -6.84 5.74
C THR A 460 -17.78 -7.63 6.76
N VAL A 461 -18.04 -7.45 8.05
CA VAL A 461 -17.38 -8.21 9.12
C VAL A 461 -17.76 -9.69 9.05
N MET A 462 -19.05 -9.99 8.82
CA MET A 462 -19.53 -11.36 8.63
C MET A 462 -18.87 -12.05 7.43
N ARG A 463 -18.70 -11.35 6.30
CA ARG A 463 -17.99 -11.88 5.14
C ARG A 463 -16.52 -12.17 5.43
N ALA A 464 -15.86 -11.33 6.23
CA ALA A 464 -14.49 -11.59 6.67
C ALA A 464 -14.41 -12.82 7.59
N PHE A 465 -15.35 -13.02 8.51
CA PHE A 465 -15.42 -14.23 9.32
C PHE A 465 -15.69 -15.49 8.48
N GLU A 466 -16.63 -15.42 7.53
CA GLU A 466 -16.93 -16.51 6.61
C GLU A 466 -15.69 -16.90 5.78
N LEU A 467 -15.01 -15.91 5.19
CA LEU A 467 -13.76 -16.10 4.46
C LEU A 467 -12.70 -16.81 5.31
N LEU A 468 -12.45 -16.30 6.52
CA LEU A 468 -11.42 -16.83 7.40
C LEU A 468 -11.78 -18.23 7.95
N ASN A 469 -13.06 -18.51 8.21
CA ASN A 469 -13.53 -19.84 8.57
C ASN A 469 -13.29 -20.83 7.41
N HIS A 470 -13.65 -20.46 6.18
CA HIS A 470 -13.42 -21.31 5.00
C HIS A 470 -11.93 -21.59 4.74
N LEU A 471 -11.05 -20.63 5.03
CA LEU A 471 -9.59 -20.82 4.96
C LEU A 471 -9.03 -21.67 6.12
N GLY A 472 -9.86 -21.99 7.12
CA GLY A 472 -9.48 -22.69 8.36
C GLY A 472 -8.70 -21.80 9.33
N ALA A 473 -8.74 -20.48 9.16
CA ALA A 473 -8.08 -19.51 10.03
C ALA A 473 -8.83 -19.29 11.35
N LEU A 474 -10.16 -19.42 11.31
CA LEU A 474 -11.04 -19.30 12.47
C LEU A 474 -11.86 -20.58 12.66
N THR A 475 -12.27 -20.85 13.90
CA THR A 475 -13.28 -21.86 14.22
C THR A 475 -14.70 -21.32 13.96
N GLU A 476 -15.72 -22.16 14.10
CA GLU A 476 -17.13 -21.76 14.04
C GLU A 476 -17.47 -20.74 15.14
N ASP A 477 -16.85 -20.86 16.32
CA ASP A 477 -16.93 -19.91 17.44
C ASP A 477 -16.04 -18.66 17.25
N VAL A 478 -15.48 -18.47 16.05
CA VAL A 478 -14.67 -17.29 15.69
C VAL A 478 -13.38 -17.17 16.52
N GLU A 479 -12.83 -18.30 16.96
CA GLU A 479 -11.55 -18.37 17.66
C GLU A 479 -10.39 -18.59 16.69
N LEU A 480 -9.22 -18.03 17.01
CA LEU A 480 -8.05 -18.11 16.14
C LEU A 480 -7.40 -19.50 16.18
N THR A 481 -7.40 -20.21 15.04
CA THR A 481 -6.79 -21.54 14.92
C THR A 481 -5.26 -21.46 14.80
N LYS A 482 -4.59 -22.62 14.89
CA LYS A 482 -3.15 -22.73 14.57
C LYS A 482 -2.85 -22.28 13.13
N THR A 483 -3.71 -22.64 12.19
CA THR A 483 -3.62 -22.19 10.80
C THR A 483 -3.82 -20.68 10.71
N GLY A 484 -4.76 -20.10 11.45
CA GLY A 484 -4.97 -18.65 11.52
C GLY A 484 -3.73 -17.90 12.02
N ARG A 485 -3.11 -18.36 13.10
CA ARG A 485 -1.85 -17.79 13.61
C ARG A 485 -0.74 -17.84 12.56
N LEU A 486 -0.63 -18.95 11.84
CA LEU A 486 0.37 -19.10 10.78
C LEU A 486 0.07 -18.19 9.58
N LEU A 487 -1.19 -18.05 9.17
CA LEU A 487 -1.61 -17.13 8.12
C LEU A 487 -1.27 -15.67 8.46
N ALA A 488 -1.52 -15.27 9.71
CA ALA A 488 -1.27 -13.93 10.22
C ALA A 488 0.23 -13.57 10.28
N ALA A 489 1.11 -14.57 10.38
CA ALA A 489 2.55 -14.36 10.40
C ALA A 489 3.11 -13.85 9.07
N PHE A 490 2.39 -14.07 7.96
CA PHE A 490 2.79 -13.60 6.65
C PHE A 490 2.23 -12.20 6.36
N PRO A 491 3.03 -11.30 5.79
CA PRO A 491 2.58 -9.98 5.38
C PRO A 491 1.81 -10.05 4.05
N LEU A 492 0.79 -10.90 3.95
CA LEU A 492 0.05 -11.20 2.71
C LEU A 492 -1.46 -11.25 2.98
N ASP A 493 -2.25 -11.24 1.92
CA ASP A 493 -3.67 -11.56 2.01
C ASP A 493 -3.87 -13.01 2.53
N PRO A 494 -4.89 -13.30 3.37
CA PRO A 494 -5.13 -14.64 3.90
C PRO A 494 -5.16 -15.75 2.83
N GLN A 495 -5.68 -15.47 1.63
CA GLN A 495 -5.74 -16.45 0.53
C GLN A 495 -4.36 -16.75 -0.05
N LEU A 496 -3.52 -15.71 -0.23
CA LEU A 496 -2.10 -15.88 -0.61
C LEU A 496 -1.31 -16.63 0.46
N SER A 497 -1.49 -16.25 1.73
CA SER A 497 -0.83 -16.95 2.85
C SER A 497 -1.22 -18.42 2.89
N LYS A 498 -2.50 -18.74 2.66
CA LYS A 498 -3.01 -20.12 2.63
C LYS A 498 -2.39 -20.93 1.50
N MET A 499 -2.34 -20.35 0.30
CA MET A 499 -1.65 -20.95 -0.85
C MET A 499 -0.20 -21.30 -0.53
N LEU A 500 0.54 -20.35 0.09
CA LEU A 500 1.95 -20.54 0.43
C LEU A 500 2.15 -21.62 1.51
N ILE A 501 1.32 -21.64 2.55
CA ILE A 501 1.40 -22.60 3.67
C ILE A 501 1.04 -24.02 3.24
N GLU A 502 0.10 -24.18 2.31
CA GLU A 502 -0.33 -25.50 1.82
C GLU A 502 0.62 -26.08 0.75
N SER A 503 1.36 -25.21 0.05
CA SER A 503 2.28 -25.61 -1.03
C SER A 503 3.29 -26.73 -0.70
N PRO A 504 3.83 -26.87 0.53
CA PRO A 504 4.76 -27.96 0.83
C PRO A 504 4.13 -29.34 0.76
N LYS A 505 2.81 -29.46 1.00
CA LYS A 505 2.06 -30.73 0.89
C LYS A 505 2.02 -31.24 -0.55
N PHE A 506 2.10 -30.32 -1.52
CA PHE A 506 2.10 -30.61 -2.95
C PHE A 506 3.51 -30.70 -3.55
N LYS A 507 4.57 -30.60 -2.73
CA LYS A 507 5.95 -30.65 -3.20
C LYS A 507 6.31 -29.55 -4.22
N CYS A 508 5.79 -28.33 -4.07
CA CYS A 508 6.01 -27.20 -4.98
C CYS A 508 6.20 -25.86 -4.25
N SER A 509 6.63 -25.88 -2.99
CA SER A 509 6.67 -24.66 -2.18
C SER A 509 7.69 -23.62 -2.64
N ASN A 510 8.79 -24.02 -3.27
CA ASN A 510 9.76 -23.09 -3.87
C ASN A 510 9.16 -22.29 -5.05
N ASP A 511 8.32 -22.95 -5.85
CA ASP A 511 7.68 -22.38 -7.03
C ASP A 511 6.52 -21.46 -6.62
N ILE A 512 5.68 -21.92 -5.69
CA ILE A 512 4.60 -21.12 -5.11
C ILE A 512 5.14 -19.91 -4.36
N LEU A 513 6.29 -20.01 -3.69
CA LEU A 513 6.97 -18.88 -3.08
C LEU A 513 7.35 -17.81 -4.13
N SER A 514 7.86 -18.23 -5.29
CA SER A 514 8.15 -17.30 -6.41
C SER A 514 6.87 -16.65 -6.95
N ILE A 515 5.82 -17.44 -7.21
CA ILE A 515 4.52 -16.92 -7.68
C ILE A 515 3.92 -15.94 -6.67
N THR A 516 3.95 -16.27 -5.38
CA THR A 516 3.45 -15.39 -4.31
C THR A 516 4.19 -14.06 -4.27
N ALA A 517 5.51 -14.08 -4.46
CA ALA A 517 6.31 -12.87 -4.53
C ALA A 517 5.97 -11.99 -5.75
N LEU A 518 5.75 -12.62 -6.91
CA LEU A 518 5.35 -11.92 -8.15
C LEU A 518 3.95 -11.31 -8.07
N LEU A 519 3.00 -11.98 -7.40
CA LEU A 519 1.66 -11.44 -7.14
C LEU A 519 1.65 -10.31 -6.09
N SER A 520 2.73 -10.18 -5.32
CA SER A 520 2.87 -9.15 -4.28
C SER A 520 3.53 -7.85 -4.77
N VAL A 521 3.92 -7.79 -6.04
CA VAL A 521 4.57 -6.63 -6.68
C VAL A 521 3.73 -6.10 -7.84
N PRO A 522 3.98 -4.88 -8.33
CA PRO A 522 3.33 -4.39 -9.55
C PRO A 522 3.58 -5.31 -10.75
N GLN A 523 2.72 -5.21 -11.77
CA GLN A 523 2.79 -6.04 -12.98
C GLN A 523 4.21 -6.03 -13.59
N ILE A 524 4.72 -7.24 -13.90
CA ILE A 524 6.07 -7.40 -14.45
C ILE A 524 6.11 -7.19 -15.97
N PHE A 525 5.01 -7.41 -16.69
CA PHE A 525 4.94 -7.22 -18.14
C PHE A 525 4.62 -5.76 -18.47
N VAL A 526 5.50 -5.13 -19.25
CA VAL A 526 5.35 -3.76 -19.74
C VAL A 526 4.76 -3.82 -21.14
N ARG A 527 3.69 -3.05 -21.40
CA ARG A 527 3.04 -3.02 -22.71
C ARG A 527 2.87 -1.58 -23.21
N PRO A 528 3.93 -0.95 -23.71
CA PRO A 528 3.87 0.43 -24.20
C PRO A 528 2.88 0.55 -25.36
N VAL A 529 2.14 1.66 -25.42
CA VAL A 529 1.09 1.88 -26.42
C VAL A 529 1.64 1.88 -27.86
N ASP A 530 2.85 2.39 -28.05
CA ASP A 530 3.58 2.46 -29.31
C ASP A 530 4.23 1.13 -29.72
N LYS A 531 4.45 0.21 -28.76
CA LYS A 531 5.15 -1.06 -28.98
C LYS A 531 4.34 -2.30 -28.59
N GLN A 532 3.01 -2.20 -28.60
CA GLN A 532 2.12 -3.27 -28.16
C GLN A 532 2.41 -4.63 -28.82
N ARG A 533 2.57 -4.66 -30.15
CA ARG A 533 2.85 -5.91 -30.88
C ARG A 533 4.19 -6.55 -30.48
N GLN A 534 5.21 -5.73 -30.23
CA GLN A 534 6.54 -6.22 -29.80
C GLN A 534 6.47 -6.74 -28.37
N ALA A 535 5.77 -6.03 -27.48
CA ALA A 535 5.55 -6.47 -26.11
C ALA A 535 4.75 -7.78 -26.05
N ASP A 536 3.72 -7.93 -26.87
CA ASP A 536 2.92 -9.15 -26.95
C ASP A 536 3.74 -10.32 -27.50
N ALA A 537 4.60 -10.08 -28.50
CA ALA A 537 5.52 -11.08 -29.04
C ALA A 537 6.61 -11.50 -28.04
N ALA A 538 7.16 -10.56 -27.26
CA ALA A 538 8.10 -10.88 -26.19
C ALA A 538 7.42 -11.67 -25.08
N LYS A 539 6.21 -11.25 -24.66
CA LYS A 539 5.42 -11.97 -23.66
C LYS A 539 5.11 -13.40 -24.09
N ALA A 540 4.87 -13.64 -25.39
CA ALA A 540 4.56 -14.97 -25.94
C ALA A 540 5.63 -16.03 -25.62
N GLN A 541 6.90 -15.62 -25.47
CA GLN A 541 8.00 -16.53 -25.12
C GLN A 541 7.87 -17.13 -23.72
N PHE A 542 7.15 -16.45 -22.82
CA PHE A 542 6.95 -16.89 -21.44
C PHE A 542 5.61 -17.60 -21.22
N ILE A 543 4.70 -17.54 -22.20
CA ILE A 543 3.33 -18.03 -22.05
C ILE A 543 3.33 -19.51 -21.68
N HIS A 544 2.64 -19.80 -20.59
CA HIS A 544 2.33 -21.17 -20.20
C HIS A 544 0.87 -21.48 -20.57
N PRO A 545 0.59 -22.59 -21.29
CA PRO A 545 -0.74 -22.89 -21.82
C PRO A 545 -1.80 -23.11 -20.75
N GLU A 546 -1.38 -23.46 -19.53
CA GLU A 546 -2.29 -23.70 -18.39
C GLU A 546 -2.64 -22.43 -17.60
N GLY A 547 -1.97 -21.29 -17.84
CA GLY A 547 -2.42 -19.99 -17.32
C GLY A 547 -1.34 -18.99 -16.91
N ASP A 548 -1.81 -17.84 -16.41
CA ASP A 548 -1.02 -16.64 -16.18
C ASP A 548 -0.05 -16.78 -15.00
N HIS A 549 -0.43 -17.52 -13.94
CA HIS A 549 0.43 -17.72 -12.77
C HIS A 549 1.74 -18.45 -13.14
N LEU A 550 1.64 -19.43 -14.04
CA LEU A 550 2.79 -20.17 -14.54
C LEU A 550 3.57 -19.36 -15.57
N THR A 551 2.89 -18.50 -16.33
CA THR A 551 3.54 -17.51 -17.21
C THR A 551 4.42 -16.52 -16.42
N LEU A 552 3.93 -16.05 -15.25
CA LEU A 552 4.74 -15.23 -14.35
C LEU A 552 5.98 -15.99 -13.85
N LEU A 553 5.81 -17.26 -13.46
CA LEU A 553 6.91 -18.09 -12.98
C LEU A 553 7.98 -18.28 -14.07
N ASN A 554 7.57 -18.58 -15.31
CA ASN A 554 8.48 -18.71 -16.45
C ASN A 554 9.31 -17.43 -16.66
N ALA A 555 8.65 -16.28 -16.74
CA ALA A 555 9.33 -15.00 -16.91
C ALA A 555 10.32 -14.71 -15.77
N PHE A 556 9.99 -15.11 -14.54
CA PHE A 556 10.88 -14.95 -13.39
C PHE A 556 12.07 -15.91 -13.42
N HIS A 557 11.89 -17.16 -13.83
CA HIS A 557 12.99 -18.12 -14.00
C HIS A 557 13.97 -17.67 -15.09
N GLU A 558 13.46 -17.24 -16.24
CA GLU A 558 14.27 -16.68 -17.32
C GLU A 558 15.04 -15.42 -16.87
N TYR A 559 14.39 -14.55 -16.10
CA TYR A 559 15.05 -13.39 -15.50
C TYR A 559 16.20 -13.78 -14.56
N LEU A 560 16.02 -14.82 -13.72
CA LEU A 560 17.07 -15.27 -12.80
C LEU A 560 18.29 -15.84 -13.55
N GLN A 561 18.08 -16.50 -14.68
CA GLN A 561 19.16 -17.03 -15.53
C GLN A 561 19.91 -15.92 -16.27
N ASN A 562 19.21 -14.87 -16.70
CA ASN A 562 19.76 -13.77 -17.47
C ASN A 562 20.06 -12.52 -16.63
N LYS A 563 20.17 -12.67 -15.30
CA LYS A 563 20.30 -11.55 -14.36
C LYS A 563 21.55 -10.68 -14.58
N THR A 564 22.60 -11.25 -15.15
CA THR A 564 23.86 -10.55 -15.44
C THR A 564 23.74 -9.56 -16.59
N ASP A 565 22.76 -9.75 -17.48
CA ASP A 565 22.49 -8.83 -18.58
C ASP A 565 21.55 -7.69 -18.11
N PRO A 566 22.04 -6.44 -18.04
CA PRO A 566 21.22 -5.32 -17.63
C PRO A 566 20.11 -4.98 -18.65
N ASN A 567 20.27 -5.35 -19.91
CA ASN A 567 19.35 -5.00 -21.01
C ASN A 567 18.29 -6.08 -21.25
N TRP A 568 18.49 -7.32 -20.79
CA TRP A 568 17.58 -8.44 -21.05
C TRP A 568 16.12 -8.13 -20.67
N CYS A 569 15.90 -7.48 -19.52
CA CYS A 569 14.55 -7.08 -19.10
C CYS A 569 13.93 -6.07 -20.07
N PHE A 570 14.72 -5.12 -20.58
CA PHE A 570 14.24 -4.10 -21.50
C PHE A 570 13.85 -4.71 -22.86
N GLU A 571 14.69 -5.60 -23.39
CA GLU A 571 14.44 -6.30 -24.66
C GLU A 571 13.22 -7.21 -24.59
N ASN A 572 12.96 -7.81 -23.43
CA ASN A 572 11.83 -8.70 -23.19
C ASN A 572 10.57 -8.00 -22.65
N PHE A 573 10.55 -6.65 -22.64
CA PHE A 573 9.41 -5.87 -22.14
C PHE A 573 9.01 -6.23 -20.69
N LEU A 574 10.01 -6.48 -19.85
CA LEU A 574 9.85 -6.80 -18.43
C LEU A 574 10.30 -5.64 -17.54
N ASN A 575 9.55 -5.42 -16.47
CA ASN A 575 9.88 -4.43 -15.45
C ASN A 575 10.93 -5.00 -14.49
N GLN A 576 12.20 -4.71 -14.76
CA GLN A 576 13.34 -5.16 -13.94
C GLN A 576 13.18 -4.79 -12.47
N ARG A 577 12.57 -3.63 -12.15
CA ARG A 577 12.38 -3.22 -10.76
C ARG A 577 11.33 -4.07 -10.05
N SER A 578 10.21 -4.37 -10.71
CA SER A 578 9.21 -5.29 -10.16
C SER A 578 9.82 -6.67 -9.91
N LEU A 579 10.66 -7.17 -10.83
CA LEU A 579 11.37 -8.44 -10.69
C LEU A 579 12.37 -8.44 -9.51
N ARG A 580 13.20 -7.39 -9.37
CA ARG A 580 14.09 -7.22 -8.20
C ARG A 580 13.30 -7.11 -6.90
N SER A 581 12.17 -6.40 -6.91
CA SER A 581 11.28 -6.33 -5.75
C SER A 581 10.70 -7.71 -5.41
N ALA A 582 10.34 -8.51 -6.41
CA ALA A 582 9.86 -9.88 -6.20
C ALA A 582 10.96 -10.76 -5.60
N GLU A 583 12.22 -10.62 -6.00
CA GLU A 583 13.35 -11.32 -5.35
C GLU A 583 13.44 -10.98 -3.85
N ASN A 584 13.35 -9.69 -3.50
CA ASN A 584 13.40 -9.23 -2.11
C ASN A 584 12.21 -9.77 -1.30
N VAL A 585 11.00 -9.70 -1.85
CA VAL A 585 9.79 -10.28 -1.23
C VAL A 585 9.97 -11.78 -1.04
N ARG A 586 10.44 -12.50 -2.07
CA ARG A 586 10.69 -13.95 -2.04
C ARG A 586 11.67 -14.32 -0.93
N ALA A 587 12.77 -13.58 -0.78
CA ALA A 587 13.77 -13.81 0.25
C ALA A 587 13.20 -13.61 1.67
N GLN A 588 12.35 -12.59 1.87
CA GLN A 588 11.73 -12.35 3.17
C GLN A 588 10.66 -13.40 3.51
N LEU A 589 9.80 -13.74 2.55
CA LEU A 589 8.82 -14.80 2.71
C LEU A 589 9.50 -16.14 2.99
N LYS A 590 10.63 -16.43 2.33
CA LYS A 590 11.48 -17.60 2.61
C LYS A 590 11.92 -17.65 4.08
N ARG A 591 12.45 -16.53 4.63
CA ARG A 591 12.85 -16.44 6.04
C ARG A 591 11.68 -16.68 6.99
N ILE A 592 10.49 -16.19 6.66
CA ILE A 592 9.28 -16.45 7.45
C ILE A 592 8.90 -17.93 7.38
N MET A 593 8.92 -18.55 6.19
CA MET A 593 8.67 -19.99 6.03
C MET A 593 9.63 -20.83 6.87
N GLU A 594 10.93 -20.54 6.81
CA GLU A 594 11.97 -21.22 7.61
C GLU A 594 11.72 -21.04 9.11
N LYS A 595 11.44 -19.80 9.57
CA LYS A 595 11.11 -19.50 10.96
C LYS A 595 9.89 -20.25 11.47
N GLN A 596 8.90 -20.47 10.60
CA GLN A 596 7.67 -21.21 10.93
C GLN A 596 7.81 -22.73 10.71
N GLY A 597 8.98 -23.23 10.31
CA GLY A 597 9.23 -24.66 10.09
C GLY A 597 8.56 -25.23 8.83
N LEU A 598 8.24 -24.40 7.84
CA LEU A 598 7.67 -24.84 6.57
C LEU A 598 8.76 -25.32 5.62
N SER A 599 8.58 -26.50 5.03
CA SER A 599 9.57 -27.08 4.12
C SER A 599 9.59 -26.38 2.77
N LEU A 600 10.80 -26.13 2.27
CA LEU A 600 11.06 -25.60 0.93
C LEU A 600 11.40 -26.78 -0.01
N ASN A 601 10.48 -27.10 -0.91
CA ASN A 601 10.58 -28.23 -1.81
C ASN A 601 10.11 -27.84 -3.22
N SER A 602 10.59 -28.59 -4.22
CA SER A 602 10.12 -28.47 -5.59
C SER A 602 10.12 -29.87 -6.21
N THR A 603 9.17 -30.09 -7.12
CA THR A 603 9.11 -31.30 -7.94
C THR A 603 10.03 -31.08 -9.15
N PRO A 604 10.80 -32.07 -9.63
CA PRO A 604 11.62 -31.89 -10.82
C PRO A 604 10.80 -31.38 -12.01
N ALA A 605 11.34 -30.43 -12.78
CA ALA A 605 10.61 -29.74 -13.85
C ALA A 605 10.15 -30.69 -14.97
N GLU A 606 10.90 -31.78 -15.20
CA GLU A 606 10.60 -32.80 -16.21
C GLU A 606 9.46 -33.73 -15.76
N HIS A 607 9.13 -33.73 -14.48
CA HIS A 607 8.10 -34.61 -13.95
C HIS A 607 6.71 -34.11 -14.36
N ARG A 608 5.87 -35.00 -14.90
CA ARG A 608 4.51 -34.68 -15.38
C ARG A 608 3.62 -33.97 -14.34
N SER A 609 3.87 -34.21 -13.06
CA SER A 609 3.11 -33.57 -11.96
C SER A 609 3.63 -32.19 -11.55
N TYR A 610 4.69 -31.64 -12.15
CA TYR A 610 5.27 -30.36 -11.76
C TYR A 610 4.24 -29.23 -11.80
N THR A 611 3.63 -28.99 -12.96
CA THR A 611 2.60 -27.94 -13.13
C THR A 611 1.31 -28.30 -12.42
N TRP A 612 0.94 -29.59 -12.41
CA TRP A 612 -0.22 -30.12 -11.70
C TRP A 612 -0.19 -29.75 -10.21
N ASN A 613 0.95 -29.97 -9.56
CA ASN A 613 1.14 -29.72 -8.13
C ASN A 613 0.99 -28.22 -7.82
N MET A 614 1.58 -27.35 -8.64
CA MET A 614 1.44 -25.91 -8.49
C MET A 614 -0.01 -25.44 -8.66
N ARG A 615 -0.69 -25.89 -9.71
CA ARG A 615 -2.10 -25.55 -9.95
C ARG A 615 -3.01 -25.99 -8.80
N LYS A 616 -2.73 -27.17 -8.24
CA LYS A 616 -3.44 -27.70 -7.08
C LYS A 616 -3.16 -26.88 -5.81
N ALA A 617 -1.92 -26.46 -5.58
CA ALA A 617 -1.55 -25.58 -4.46
C ALA A 617 -2.21 -24.20 -4.54
N ILE A 618 -2.26 -23.60 -5.74
CA ILE A 618 -2.98 -22.33 -5.98
C ILE A 618 -4.47 -22.49 -5.66
N THR A 619 -5.07 -23.60 -6.10
CA THR A 619 -6.47 -23.93 -5.79
C THR A 619 -6.74 -23.98 -4.30
N ALA A 620 -5.80 -24.45 -3.46
CA ALA A 620 -5.98 -24.53 -2.01
C ALA A 620 -6.14 -23.16 -1.30
N GLY A 621 -5.60 -22.07 -1.88
CA GLY A 621 -5.79 -20.71 -1.37
C GLY A 621 -6.92 -19.94 -2.05
N TYR A 622 -7.17 -20.22 -3.32
CA TYR A 622 -8.06 -19.45 -4.19
C TYR A 622 -9.33 -20.21 -4.61
N PHE A 623 -9.71 -21.25 -3.87
CA PHE A 623 -10.89 -22.06 -4.18
C PHE A 623 -12.21 -21.26 -4.21
N MET A 624 -12.29 -20.07 -3.59
CA MET A 624 -13.46 -19.18 -3.68
C MET A 624 -13.49 -18.35 -4.97
N GLN A 625 -12.35 -18.18 -5.65
CA GLN A 625 -12.23 -17.35 -6.85
C GLN A 625 -12.16 -18.23 -8.10
N VAL A 626 -13.29 -18.87 -8.39
CA VAL A 626 -13.42 -19.82 -9.49
C VAL A 626 -14.61 -19.44 -10.36
N ALA A 627 -14.45 -19.60 -11.66
CA ALA A 627 -15.49 -19.40 -12.66
C ALA A 627 -15.62 -20.63 -13.57
N HIS A 628 -16.86 -20.97 -13.91
CA HIS A 628 -17.21 -22.07 -14.80
C HIS A 628 -17.60 -21.53 -16.17
N PHE A 629 -17.03 -22.08 -17.22
CA PHE A 629 -17.34 -21.71 -18.60
C PHE A 629 -18.69 -22.26 -19.03
N GLU A 630 -19.56 -21.43 -19.60
CA GLU A 630 -20.82 -21.89 -20.17
C GLU A 630 -20.75 -21.94 -21.71
N PRO A 631 -20.67 -23.14 -22.32
CA PRO A 631 -20.44 -23.26 -23.77
C PRO A 631 -21.54 -22.66 -24.64
N ARG A 632 -22.78 -22.64 -24.14
CA ARG A 632 -23.95 -22.13 -24.89
C ARG A 632 -23.91 -20.62 -25.08
N THR A 633 -23.41 -19.90 -24.08
CA THR A 633 -23.43 -18.45 -24.01
C THR A 633 -22.04 -17.84 -24.24
N GLY A 634 -20.98 -18.64 -24.14
CA GLY A 634 -19.60 -18.23 -24.42
C GLY A 634 -18.94 -17.37 -23.34
N HIS A 635 -19.61 -17.18 -22.19
CA HIS A 635 -19.11 -16.46 -21.02
C HIS A 635 -18.79 -17.40 -19.85
N TYR A 636 -18.13 -16.86 -18.83
CA TYR A 636 -17.89 -17.54 -17.56
C TYR A 636 -18.88 -17.07 -16.50
N VAL A 637 -19.22 -17.94 -15.57
CA VAL A 637 -20.05 -17.62 -14.40
C VAL A 637 -19.26 -17.94 -13.13
N THR A 638 -19.12 -16.95 -12.23
CA THR A 638 -18.43 -17.18 -10.94
C THR A 638 -19.23 -18.12 -10.05
N VAL A 639 -18.53 -18.98 -9.31
CA VAL A 639 -19.11 -20.06 -8.51
C VAL A 639 -19.90 -19.56 -7.31
N VAL A 640 -19.40 -18.51 -6.63
CA VAL A 640 -19.91 -18.07 -5.32
C VAL A 640 -21.12 -17.15 -5.45
N ASP A 641 -21.12 -16.27 -6.46
CA ASP A 641 -22.09 -15.18 -6.58
C ASP A 641 -22.73 -15.07 -7.98
N ASN A 642 -22.57 -16.09 -8.82
CA ASN A 642 -23.16 -16.20 -10.17
C ASN A 642 -22.94 -14.99 -11.08
N GLN A 643 -21.78 -14.34 -10.97
CA GLN A 643 -21.46 -13.17 -11.79
C GLN A 643 -21.03 -13.60 -13.18
N VAL A 644 -21.63 -12.99 -14.21
CA VAL A 644 -21.22 -13.18 -15.61
C VAL A 644 -19.93 -12.40 -15.85
N VAL A 645 -18.88 -13.11 -16.27
CA VAL A 645 -17.54 -12.57 -16.48
C VAL A 645 -16.91 -13.08 -17.77
N GLN A 646 -15.88 -12.38 -18.24
CA GLN A 646 -15.03 -12.79 -19.36
C GLN A 646 -13.57 -12.86 -18.91
N LEU A 647 -12.75 -13.66 -19.62
CA LEU A 647 -11.31 -13.60 -19.42
C LEU A 647 -10.82 -12.20 -19.82
N HIS A 648 -10.00 -11.58 -18.98
CA HIS A 648 -9.41 -10.30 -19.28
C HIS A 648 -8.55 -10.40 -20.55
N PRO A 649 -8.52 -9.39 -21.45
CA PRO A 649 -7.74 -9.44 -22.69
C PRO A 649 -6.23 -9.66 -22.51
N SER A 650 -5.71 -9.42 -21.30
CA SER A 650 -4.30 -9.68 -20.96
C SER A 650 -4.00 -11.14 -20.59
N CYS A 651 -5.02 -11.99 -20.47
CA CYS A 651 -4.87 -13.40 -20.10
C CYS A 651 -4.19 -14.18 -21.23
N CYS A 652 -3.25 -15.04 -20.86
CA CYS A 652 -2.46 -15.87 -21.78
C CYS A 652 -3.17 -17.17 -22.20
N LEU A 653 -4.35 -17.46 -21.65
CA LEU A 653 -5.12 -18.65 -21.99
C LEU A 653 -5.71 -18.49 -23.41
N GLU A 654 -5.12 -19.20 -24.38
CA GLU A 654 -5.63 -19.26 -25.75
C GLU A 654 -6.98 -19.99 -25.84
N ARG A 655 -7.14 -21.04 -25.01
CA ARG A 655 -8.39 -21.79 -24.88
C ARG A 655 -9.21 -21.26 -23.72
N LYS A 656 -10.53 -21.45 -23.79
CA LYS A 656 -11.45 -21.23 -22.67
C LYS A 656 -11.59 -22.55 -21.88
N PRO A 657 -10.82 -22.79 -20.81
CA PRO A 657 -10.97 -23.99 -20.00
C PRO A 657 -12.36 -24.03 -19.34
N GLU A 658 -12.89 -25.24 -19.13
CA GLU A 658 -14.18 -25.41 -18.46
C GLU A 658 -14.20 -24.76 -17.06
N TRP A 659 -13.08 -24.85 -16.34
CA TRP A 659 -12.91 -24.28 -15.01
C TRP A 659 -11.67 -23.38 -14.98
N ALA A 660 -11.89 -22.11 -14.63
CA ALA A 660 -10.85 -21.11 -14.49
C ALA A 660 -10.82 -20.57 -13.05
N LEU A 661 -9.67 -20.66 -12.41
CA LEU A 661 -9.35 -19.92 -11.20
C LEU A 661 -8.85 -18.53 -11.59
N TYR A 662 -9.20 -17.49 -10.83
CA TYR A 662 -8.73 -16.13 -11.09
C TYR A 662 -8.18 -15.47 -9.81
N HIS A 663 -7.24 -14.53 -9.98
CA HIS A 663 -6.70 -13.77 -8.85
C HIS A 663 -7.46 -12.47 -8.59
N GLU A 664 -7.96 -11.81 -9.65
CA GLU A 664 -8.56 -10.48 -9.55
C GLU A 664 -9.84 -10.39 -10.37
N PHE A 665 -10.85 -9.72 -9.80
CA PHE A 665 -12.07 -9.33 -10.49
C PHE A 665 -11.97 -7.86 -10.90
N VAL A 666 -12.17 -7.58 -12.18
CA VAL A 666 -12.03 -6.25 -12.76
C VAL A 666 -13.41 -5.77 -13.22
N LEU A 667 -13.92 -4.74 -12.55
CA LEU A 667 -15.23 -4.15 -12.84
C LEU A 667 -15.06 -2.95 -13.78
N THR A 668 -15.57 -3.07 -15.00
CA THR A 668 -15.60 -1.99 -16.01
C THR A 668 -16.98 -1.96 -16.69
N SER A 669 -17.09 -1.50 -17.94
CA SER A 669 -18.31 -1.68 -18.75
C SER A 669 -18.71 -3.15 -18.91
N ARG A 670 -17.72 -4.06 -18.83
CA ARG A 670 -17.90 -5.51 -18.70
C ARG A 670 -17.11 -6.00 -17.50
N ASN A 671 -17.58 -7.10 -16.91
CA ASN A 671 -16.85 -7.76 -15.83
C ASN A 671 -15.81 -8.70 -16.41
N TYR A 672 -14.56 -8.54 -15.97
CA TYR A 672 -13.45 -9.40 -16.35
C TYR A 672 -12.86 -10.10 -15.14
N ILE A 673 -12.30 -11.29 -15.38
CA ILE A 673 -11.42 -11.97 -14.45
C ILE A 673 -9.99 -11.95 -15.00
N ARG A 674 -9.03 -11.56 -14.16
CA ARG A 674 -7.63 -11.37 -14.52
C ARG A 674 -6.72 -12.30 -13.74
N MET A 675 -5.58 -12.64 -14.33
CA MET A 675 -4.59 -13.57 -13.80
C MET A 675 -5.23 -14.95 -13.59
N CYS A 676 -5.58 -15.59 -14.71
CA CYS A 676 -6.37 -16.81 -14.72
C CYS A 676 -5.51 -18.07 -14.81
N LEU A 677 -6.01 -19.18 -14.28
CA LEU A 677 -5.36 -20.48 -14.29
C LEU A 677 -6.40 -21.57 -14.57
N GLU A 678 -6.10 -22.47 -15.48
CA GLU A 678 -6.91 -23.66 -15.68
C GLU A 678 -6.84 -24.56 -14.44
N ILE A 679 -7.98 -25.04 -13.96
CA ILE A 679 -8.03 -25.99 -12.84
C ILE A 679 -8.92 -27.19 -13.19
N LYS A 680 -8.85 -28.23 -12.36
CA LYS A 680 -9.81 -29.33 -12.43
C LYS A 680 -10.83 -29.22 -11.31
N ALA A 681 -12.09 -29.50 -11.66
CA ALA A 681 -13.19 -29.47 -10.74
C ALA A 681 -13.06 -30.46 -9.57
N GLU A 682 -12.38 -31.61 -9.77
CA GLU A 682 -12.13 -32.55 -8.67
C GLU A 682 -11.33 -31.93 -7.52
N TRP A 683 -10.44 -30.99 -7.82
CA TRP A 683 -9.61 -30.34 -6.80
C TRP A 683 -10.42 -29.44 -5.89
N LEU A 684 -11.52 -28.86 -6.38
CA LEU A 684 -12.42 -28.03 -5.58
C LEU A 684 -13.08 -28.88 -4.48
N LEU A 685 -13.54 -30.07 -4.85
CA LEU A 685 -14.14 -31.04 -3.94
C LEU A 685 -13.12 -31.63 -2.94
N GLU A 686 -11.86 -31.76 -3.35
CA GLU A 686 -10.78 -32.26 -2.48
C GLU A 686 -10.27 -31.20 -1.50
N MET A 687 -10.03 -29.97 -1.98
CA MET A 687 -9.37 -28.92 -1.21
C MET A 687 -10.32 -28.18 -0.29
N ALA A 688 -11.56 -27.98 -0.71
CA ALA A 688 -12.55 -27.22 0.05
C ALA A 688 -13.91 -27.95 0.06
N PRO A 689 -14.00 -29.17 0.60
CA PRO A 689 -15.22 -29.98 0.57
C PRO A 689 -16.40 -29.32 1.29
N ARG A 690 -16.13 -28.55 2.37
CA ARG A 690 -17.15 -27.80 3.10
C ARG A 690 -17.70 -26.63 2.27
N PHE A 691 -16.84 -25.95 1.54
CA PHE A 691 -17.23 -24.82 0.69
C PHE A 691 -18.01 -25.29 -0.54
N TYR A 692 -17.56 -26.37 -1.16
CA TYR A 692 -18.18 -27.00 -2.33
C TYR A 692 -19.21 -28.08 -1.95
N ASP A 693 -19.91 -27.88 -0.83
CA ASP A 693 -21.04 -28.72 -0.46
C ASP A 693 -22.22 -28.44 -1.40
N LEU A 694 -22.53 -29.42 -2.25
CA LEU A 694 -23.56 -29.29 -3.29
C LEU A 694 -24.94 -29.02 -2.72
N ASP A 695 -25.21 -29.42 -1.48
CA ASP A 695 -26.53 -29.22 -0.87
C ASP A 695 -26.74 -27.74 -0.49
N GLN A 696 -25.67 -27.04 -0.11
CA GLN A 696 -25.68 -25.64 0.29
C GLN A 696 -25.38 -24.67 -0.88
N MET A 697 -24.79 -25.18 -1.96
CA MET A 697 -24.37 -24.38 -3.09
C MET A 697 -25.57 -23.84 -3.88
N ALA A 698 -25.49 -22.57 -4.31
CA ALA A 698 -26.51 -21.95 -5.17
C ALA A 698 -26.66 -22.69 -6.50
N ASN A 699 -27.86 -22.70 -7.07
CA ASN A 699 -28.10 -23.35 -8.36
C ASN A 699 -27.44 -22.57 -9.50
N CYS A 700 -26.41 -23.16 -10.10
CA CYS A 700 -25.68 -22.58 -11.23
C CYS A 700 -25.16 -23.68 -12.19
N SER A 701 -24.53 -23.27 -13.30
CA SER A 701 -23.84 -24.19 -14.22
C SER A 701 -22.75 -24.99 -13.50
N GLY A 702 -21.94 -24.32 -12.66
CA GLY A 702 -20.87 -24.96 -11.88
C GLY A 702 -21.36 -26.04 -10.92
N LYS A 703 -22.46 -25.81 -10.18
CA LYS A 703 -23.07 -26.82 -9.30
C LYS A 703 -23.47 -28.08 -10.06
N ARG A 704 -24.11 -27.92 -11.23
CA ARG A 704 -24.52 -29.06 -12.08
C ARG A 704 -23.31 -29.85 -12.58
N ALA A 705 -22.26 -29.16 -13.02
CA ALA A 705 -21.02 -29.79 -13.45
C ALA A 705 -20.34 -30.57 -12.30
N LEU A 706 -20.25 -29.99 -11.10
CA LEU A 706 -19.69 -30.66 -9.92
C LEU A 706 -20.52 -31.88 -9.47
N ALA A 707 -21.85 -31.80 -9.56
CA ALA A 707 -22.74 -32.92 -9.23
C ALA A 707 -22.52 -34.14 -10.15
N ILE A 708 -22.31 -33.90 -11.44
CA ILE A 708 -21.97 -34.96 -12.42
C ILE A 708 -20.64 -35.63 -12.02
N ILE A 709 -19.64 -34.84 -11.65
CA ILE A 709 -18.32 -35.34 -11.25
C ILE A 709 -18.39 -36.15 -9.95
N LYS A 710 -19.11 -35.66 -8.92
CA LYS A 710 -19.31 -36.37 -7.65
C LYS A 710 -20.01 -37.72 -7.87
N THR A 711 -20.98 -37.77 -8.79
CA THR A 711 -21.70 -38.99 -9.16
C THR A 711 -20.80 -40.00 -9.87
N ARG A 712 -19.98 -39.54 -10.84
CA ARG A 712 -18.98 -40.37 -11.52
C ARG A 712 -17.98 -40.98 -10.54
N HIS A 713 -17.43 -40.17 -9.63
CA HIS A 713 -16.51 -40.66 -8.59
C HIS A 713 -17.15 -41.69 -7.64
N SER A 714 -18.41 -41.48 -7.24
CA SER A 714 -19.14 -42.44 -6.41
C SER A 714 -19.33 -43.78 -7.13
N ASN A 715 -19.65 -43.74 -8.42
CA ASN A 715 -19.81 -44.94 -9.25
C ASN A 715 -18.48 -45.67 -9.47
N ASP A 716 -17.39 -44.95 -9.71
CA ASP A 716 -16.04 -45.53 -9.84
C ASP A 716 -15.55 -46.18 -8.55
N ASN A 717 -15.81 -45.56 -7.40
CA ASN A 717 -15.47 -46.14 -6.10
C ASN A 717 -16.30 -47.40 -5.80
N LYS A 718 -17.59 -47.41 -6.17
CA LYS A 718 -18.44 -48.61 -6.10
C LYS A 718 -17.93 -49.72 -7.02
N ALA A 719 -17.48 -49.39 -8.23
CA ALA A 719 -16.91 -50.35 -9.18
C ALA A 719 -15.58 -50.94 -8.69
N LYS A 720 -14.66 -50.11 -8.16
CA LYS A 720 -13.39 -50.57 -7.56
C LYS A 720 -13.62 -51.44 -6.32
N SER A 721 -14.62 -51.13 -5.50
CA SER A 721 -15.03 -51.95 -4.35
C SER A 721 -15.62 -53.31 -4.77
N LYS A 722 -16.45 -53.33 -5.82
CA LYS A 722 -16.95 -54.59 -6.43
C LYS A 722 -15.81 -55.44 -6.99
N ASN A 723 -14.85 -54.85 -7.71
CA ASN A 723 -13.69 -55.55 -8.26
C ASN A 723 -12.73 -56.10 -7.19
N ARG A 724 -12.56 -55.41 -6.05
CA ARG A 724 -11.82 -55.95 -4.89
C ARG A 724 -12.54 -57.15 -4.26
N LYS A 725 -13.88 -57.13 -4.20
CA LYS A 725 -14.69 -58.27 -3.69
C LYS A 725 -14.69 -59.48 -4.64
N THR A 726 -14.68 -59.29 -5.96
CA THR A 726 -14.54 -60.39 -6.92
C THR A 726 -13.13 -60.98 -6.94
N ASN A 727 -12.07 -60.18 -6.82
CA ASN A 727 -10.70 -60.70 -6.70
C ASN A 727 -10.43 -61.45 -5.38
N GLN A 728 -11.12 -61.12 -4.28
CA GLN A 728 -11.07 -61.92 -3.05
C GLN A 728 -11.84 -63.24 -3.16
N LYS A 729 -12.94 -63.29 -3.93
CA LYS A 729 -13.67 -64.55 -4.19
C LYS A 729 -12.93 -65.49 -5.16
N GLY A 730 -12.12 -64.96 -6.07
CA GLY A 730 -11.30 -65.77 -7.00
C GLY A 730 -10.08 -66.46 -6.39
N LYS A 731 -9.68 -66.13 -5.15
CA LYS A 731 -8.54 -66.76 -4.43
C LYS A 731 -8.93 -67.92 -3.50
N ARG A 732 -10.19 -68.34 -3.46
CA ARG A 732 -10.58 -69.60 -2.81
C ARG A 732 -10.57 -70.73 -3.85
N GLN A 733 -9.43 -71.38 -4.03
CA GLN A 733 -9.36 -72.67 -4.71
C GLN A 733 -10.11 -73.74 -3.90
N PRO A 734 -10.76 -74.72 -4.55
CA PRO A 734 -11.49 -75.79 -3.87
C PRO A 734 -10.50 -76.83 -3.33
N SER A 735 -10.68 -77.23 -2.07
CA SER A 735 -10.04 -78.41 -1.48
C SER A 735 -10.39 -79.66 -2.29
N LYS A 736 -9.38 -80.28 -2.91
CA LYS A 736 -9.50 -81.64 -3.46
C LYS A 736 -9.43 -82.66 -2.31
N LYS A 737 -10.20 -83.73 -2.52
CA LYS A 737 -10.33 -84.96 -1.72
C LYS A 737 -9.00 -85.54 -1.24
#